data_AF-A0A317VYI9-F1
#
_entry.id   AF-A0A317VYI9-F1
#
_cell.length_a   1.000
_cell.length_b   1.000
_cell.length_c   1.000
_cell.angle_alpha   90.00
_cell.angle_beta   90.00
_cell.angle_gamma   90.00
#
_symmetry.space_group_name_H-M   'P 1'
#
loop_
_entity.id
_entity.type
_entity.pdbx_description
1 polymer ?
#
loop_
_entity_poly.entity_id
_entity_poly.type
_entity_poly.pdbx_seq_one_letter_code
_entity_poly.pdbx_strand_id
1 'polypeptide(L)'
;MSSPLSADDEDIFARLQQRADPKVLNEQQQAVDERVRAIYQKAQTRLGELLDQNSTLPCTISSVEVHGARNTRRGFLERIFDPLLSSNQDRPYTLSEALREVSARADKLNRFDIFQQPVSVYLDQSEVDGSGIPSIKVHLSGKERSRVLLKTGTDLGNAEGSAYGNLLWRNVFGGAENLNLNASLGTRTRSAYQATFDTPVLSNPDIRLELGGIASSTQKSWASHEEVLRGGWSKFRWASPSGQQHEFGYNGFWRQMTGLAENASPTVRADAGDSVKSSVFHSWTKDRRDSPLLPSRGYYAKLFNEVAGWGPLKGDVSFWKSEIETQAAVPIPIPGIKGDSGISLTTGFRAGLLYPLGLDSDSKPQLSRTNDRFLLGGPTDVRGFRLCGLGPHDGADAVGGDVYAAGSANLLFPLPRVGAEKPLRLQAFVNGGRLLSLRTADKNAPTSGAEVQNAMASTVSELTNGLPSIAAGVGLVYAHPVARFELNFSLPLVLRKGEEGRKGLQFGIGINFLLAAMAQYYPQQQPYGVQSSAQNLQFYPSSYTSVSGHTTPSQASYGGFGGAPNPASQAYPVGGVGGGYGGFGSPSAGVSGRMGEQGGLRTGWLAAFGTEGYDGEPPLLEELGVNFEHIRTKTLTVLNPFARIDQHLMDDSDLYGALLYIVLYGTFLLLSGKVFYGYIYGVAVFGTVALHLILSLMSPALDTAPVPNAADPANYSPHHKPTMSDSSAAGHFSATLTFPRSASVLGYCFLPLVLTSLVGILIPMDTLFGYLLTTAAVGWCTYSSSGMFCAVARMRGMRGLVAYPLALFYVVFGIMGIFSSRGSGTLAAKTGAA
;
A
#
# COMPACT_ATOMS: atom_id res chain seq x y z
N MET A 1 62.86 33.75 35.35
CA MET A 1 61.80 33.98 36.35
C MET A 1 60.49 33.60 35.69
N SER A 2 59.87 32.52 36.15
CA SER A 2 58.54 32.08 35.71
C SER A 2 57.64 32.10 36.94
N SER A 3 56.62 32.95 36.95
CA SER A 3 55.65 33.01 38.04
C SER A 3 54.92 31.66 38.14
N PRO A 4 54.72 31.11 39.35
CA PRO A 4 53.88 29.92 39.52
C PRO A 4 52.42 30.29 39.19
N LEU A 5 51.72 29.39 38.50
CA LEU A 5 50.29 29.50 38.23
C LEU A 5 49.52 29.53 39.55
N SER A 6 48.49 30.38 39.61
CA SER A 6 47.60 30.51 40.76
C SER A 6 46.65 29.31 40.88
N ALA A 7 46.23 28.97 42.10
CA ALA A 7 45.32 27.85 42.36
C ALA A 7 43.97 27.95 41.62
N ASP A 8 43.55 29.15 41.21
CA ASP A 8 42.37 29.37 40.37
C ASP A 8 42.49 28.75 38.96
N ASP A 9 43.71 28.59 38.43
CA ASP A 9 43.94 28.03 37.08
C ASP A 9 43.81 26.49 37.05
N GLU A 10 44.20 25.79 38.12
CA GLU A 10 43.99 24.33 38.21
C GLU A 10 42.50 23.97 38.22
N ASP A 11 41.67 24.81 38.86
CA ASP A 11 40.22 24.64 38.90
C ASP A 11 39.55 24.86 37.53
N ILE A 12 40.15 25.69 36.66
CA ILE A 12 39.73 25.86 35.25
C ILE A 12 40.02 24.59 34.45
N PHE A 13 41.21 23.99 34.59
CA PHE A 13 41.53 22.72 33.92
C PHE A 13 40.66 21.56 34.42
N ALA A 14 40.34 21.51 35.71
CA ALA A 14 39.40 20.53 36.27
C ALA A 14 37.97 20.69 35.69
N ARG A 15 37.49 21.93 35.55
CA ARG A 15 36.18 22.23 34.92
C ARG A 15 36.17 21.89 33.42
N LEU A 16 37.28 22.07 32.70
CA LEU A 16 37.42 21.68 31.29
C LEU A 16 37.51 20.16 31.08
N GLN A 17 37.94 19.38 32.10
CA GLN A 17 37.94 17.92 32.05
C GLN A 17 36.58 17.28 32.38
N GLN A 18 35.62 18.02 32.94
CA GLN A 18 34.27 17.51 33.15
C GLN A 18 33.55 17.34 31.81
N ARG A 19 33.14 16.11 31.49
CA ARG A 19 32.26 15.82 30.35
C ARG A 19 30.96 16.61 30.51
N ALA A 20 30.78 17.63 29.68
CA ALA A 20 29.56 18.45 29.67
C ALA A 20 28.30 17.57 29.53
N ASP A 21 27.29 17.84 30.35
CA ASP A 21 26.03 17.09 30.33
C ASP A 21 25.39 17.20 28.94
N PRO A 22 25.08 16.08 28.26
CA PRO A 22 24.50 16.10 26.92
C PRO A 22 23.16 16.85 26.84
N LYS A 23 22.45 17.07 27.96
CA LYS A 23 21.28 17.96 27.98
C LYS A 23 21.65 19.42 27.82
N VAL A 24 22.66 19.90 28.56
CA VAL A 24 23.09 21.30 28.53
C VAL A 24 23.68 21.65 27.17
N LEU A 25 24.43 20.74 26.55
CA LEU A 25 24.91 20.92 25.17
C LEU A 25 23.75 21.03 24.17
N ASN A 26 22.69 20.23 24.33
CA ASN A 26 21.52 20.25 23.44
C ASN A 26 20.67 21.51 23.64
N GLU A 27 20.51 21.99 24.88
CA GLU A 27 19.86 23.27 25.20
C GLU A 27 20.66 24.46 24.62
N GLN A 28 22.00 24.46 24.73
CA GLN A 28 22.86 25.47 24.10
C GLN A 28 22.77 25.43 22.57
N GLN A 29 22.77 24.24 21.97
CA GLN A 29 22.59 24.05 20.52
C GLN A 29 21.24 24.63 20.06
N GLN A 30 20.15 24.34 20.80
CA GLN A 30 18.82 24.86 20.51
C GLN A 30 18.75 26.39 20.63
N ALA A 31 19.34 26.98 21.67
CA ALA A 31 19.39 28.43 21.84
C ALA A 31 20.21 29.14 20.74
N VAL A 32 21.29 28.51 20.26
CA VAL A 32 22.06 28.99 19.09
C VAL A 32 21.23 28.90 17.82
N ASP A 33 20.60 27.75 17.55
CA ASP A 33 19.74 27.53 16.38
C ASP A 33 18.56 28.52 16.36
N GLU A 34 17.93 28.78 17.50
CA GLU A 34 16.86 29.77 17.65
C GLU A 34 17.35 31.19 17.36
N ARG A 35 18.49 31.59 17.95
CA ARG A 35 19.09 32.91 17.69
C ARG A 35 19.48 33.08 16.23
N VAL A 36 20.02 32.04 15.60
CA VAL A 36 20.34 32.01 14.16
C VAL A 36 19.06 32.16 13.33
N ARG A 37 18.00 31.40 13.61
CA ARG A 37 16.69 31.53 12.94
C ARG A 37 16.11 32.93 13.10
N ALA A 38 16.15 33.53 14.29
CA ALA A 38 15.66 34.88 14.54
C ALA A 38 16.46 35.95 13.76
N ILE A 39 17.78 35.77 13.60
CA ILE A 39 18.62 36.64 12.76
C ILE A 39 18.25 36.48 11.28
N TYR A 40 18.12 35.26 10.78
CA TYR A 40 17.68 34.99 9.40
C TYR A 40 16.30 35.57 9.11
N GLN A 41 15.34 35.41 10.02
CA GLN A 41 13.99 35.95 9.88
C GLN A 41 14.02 37.48 9.83
N LYS A 42 14.75 38.15 10.74
CA LYS A 42 14.93 39.61 10.69
C LYS A 42 15.61 40.08 9.41
N ALA A 43 16.59 39.33 8.90
CA ALA A 43 17.25 39.63 7.63
C ALA A 43 16.28 39.51 6.44
N GLN A 44 15.43 38.48 6.42
CA GLN A 44 14.38 38.30 5.42
C GLN A 44 13.31 39.40 5.49
N THR A 45 12.84 39.78 6.68
CA THR A 45 11.87 40.89 6.85
C THR A 45 12.47 42.21 6.35
N ARG A 46 13.70 42.53 6.76
CA ARG A 46 14.38 43.76 6.31
C ARG A 46 14.65 43.76 4.80
N LEU A 47 14.95 42.60 4.21
CA LEU A 47 15.08 42.47 2.76
C LEU A 47 13.72 42.75 2.08
N GLY A 48 12.63 42.22 2.61
CA GLY A 48 11.27 42.52 2.16
C GLY A 48 10.96 44.02 2.20
N GLU A 49 11.21 44.69 3.33
CA GLU A 49 11.02 46.13 3.48
C GLU A 49 11.84 46.94 2.45
N LEU A 50 13.09 46.56 2.20
CA LEU A 50 13.93 47.22 1.18
C LEU A 50 13.43 46.97 -0.24
N LEU A 51 12.91 45.76 -0.54
CA LEU A 51 12.30 45.44 -1.83
C LEU A 51 10.99 46.20 -2.04
N ASP A 52 10.16 46.35 -1.01
CA ASP A 52 8.92 47.11 -1.08
C ASP A 52 9.19 48.61 -1.29
N GLN A 53 10.15 49.18 -0.56
CA GLN A 53 10.60 50.57 -0.71
C GLN A 53 11.16 50.88 -2.11
N ASN A 54 11.80 49.90 -2.76
CA ASN A 54 12.42 50.05 -4.08
C ASN A 54 11.61 49.36 -5.20
N SER A 55 10.37 48.93 -4.92
CA SER A 55 9.54 48.09 -5.78
C SER A 55 9.24 48.70 -7.15
N THR A 56 9.24 50.03 -7.24
CA THR A 56 8.96 50.83 -8.43
C THR A 56 10.22 51.28 -9.20
N LEU A 57 11.43 50.91 -8.77
CA LEU A 57 12.64 51.28 -9.51
C LEU A 57 12.61 50.64 -10.91
N PRO A 58 12.83 51.41 -11.99
CA PRO A 58 12.92 50.85 -13.33
C PRO A 58 14.23 50.07 -13.47
N CYS A 59 14.17 48.88 -14.07
CA CYS A 59 15.31 48.01 -14.34
C CYS A 59 15.15 47.26 -15.67
N THR A 60 16.26 46.80 -16.22
CA THR A 60 16.29 45.91 -17.40
C THR A 60 16.99 44.60 -17.05
N ILE A 61 16.68 43.52 -17.79
CA ILE A 61 17.40 42.24 -17.67
C ILE A 61 18.27 42.10 -18.91
N SER A 62 19.60 42.09 -18.73
CA SER A 62 20.57 42.01 -19.84
C SER A 62 20.91 40.57 -20.22
N SER A 63 21.10 39.68 -19.24
CA SER A 63 21.39 38.27 -19.50
C SER A 63 20.72 37.34 -18.49
N VAL A 64 20.46 36.11 -18.95
CA VAL A 64 20.02 34.99 -18.12
C VAL A 64 20.96 33.82 -18.35
N GLU A 65 21.61 33.35 -17.30
CA GLU A 65 22.53 32.20 -17.33
C GLU A 65 21.97 31.03 -16.53
N VAL A 66 21.98 29.83 -17.12
CA VAL A 66 21.51 28.60 -16.46
C VAL A 66 22.69 27.65 -16.21
N HIS A 67 23.20 27.69 -14.99
CA HIS A 67 24.31 26.88 -14.50
C HIS A 67 23.84 25.47 -14.11
N GLY A 68 24.58 24.46 -14.59
CA GLY A 68 24.34 23.03 -14.29
C GLY A 68 23.48 22.27 -15.30
N ALA A 69 22.89 22.93 -16.29
CA ALA A 69 22.06 22.35 -17.34
C ALA A 69 22.87 21.64 -18.46
N ARG A 70 23.50 20.50 -18.14
CA ARG A 70 24.39 19.78 -19.08
C ARG A 70 23.68 18.95 -20.15
N ASN A 71 22.53 18.36 -19.82
CA ASN A 71 21.78 17.47 -20.70
C ASN A 71 20.49 18.11 -21.25
N THR A 72 20.24 19.38 -20.90
CA THR A 72 19.04 20.13 -21.29
C THR A 72 19.34 20.99 -22.52
N ARG A 73 18.49 20.93 -23.55
CA ARG A 73 18.72 21.60 -24.84
C ARG A 73 18.54 23.12 -24.69
N ARG A 74 19.43 23.89 -25.31
CA ARG A 74 19.41 25.36 -25.27
C ARG A 74 18.05 25.94 -25.69
N GLY A 75 17.51 25.51 -26.84
CA GLY A 75 16.18 25.92 -27.35
C GLY A 75 14.96 25.52 -26.50
N PHE A 76 15.13 24.72 -25.43
CA PHE A 76 14.08 24.49 -24.43
C PHE A 76 14.10 25.59 -23.35
N LEU A 77 15.31 25.95 -22.90
CA LEU A 77 15.54 27.00 -21.90
C LEU A 77 15.28 28.39 -22.49
N GLU A 78 15.71 28.65 -23.72
CA GLU A 78 15.41 29.89 -24.47
C GLU A 78 13.89 30.16 -24.49
N ARG A 79 13.06 29.18 -24.88
CA ARG A 79 11.58 29.33 -24.83
C ARG A 79 11.00 29.57 -23.42
N ILE A 80 11.75 29.33 -22.34
CA ILE A 80 11.33 29.64 -20.96
C ILE A 80 11.77 31.06 -20.56
N PHE A 81 12.99 31.45 -20.92
CA PHE A 81 13.69 32.64 -20.38
C PHE A 81 13.82 33.82 -21.36
N ASP A 82 13.79 33.61 -22.68
CA ASP A 82 13.85 34.69 -23.68
C ASP A 82 12.84 35.82 -23.43
N PRO A 83 11.57 35.56 -23.00
CA PRO A 83 10.61 36.62 -22.72
C PRO A 83 11.00 37.58 -21.58
N LEU A 84 12.03 37.25 -20.78
CA LEU A 84 12.60 38.12 -19.75
C LEU A 84 13.63 39.11 -20.29
N LEU A 85 14.27 38.81 -21.43
CA LEU A 85 15.38 39.60 -21.96
C LEU A 85 14.88 40.95 -22.48
N SER A 86 15.66 42.00 -22.21
CA SER A 86 15.35 43.38 -22.62
C SER A 86 15.10 43.55 -24.13
N SER A 87 15.72 42.71 -24.98
CA SER A 87 15.52 42.74 -26.44
C SER A 87 14.11 42.39 -26.90
N ASN A 88 13.28 41.80 -26.02
CA ASN A 88 11.94 41.32 -26.31
C ASN A 88 10.84 42.17 -25.65
N GLN A 89 11.17 43.35 -25.09
CA GLN A 89 10.25 44.21 -24.34
C GLN A 89 10.33 45.67 -24.81
N ASP A 90 9.17 46.28 -25.06
CA ASP A 90 9.08 47.71 -25.46
C ASP A 90 9.25 48.68 -24.27
N ARG A 91 9.27 48.17 -23.02
CA ARG A 91 9.35 48.98 -21.79
C ARG A 91 10.29 48.33 -20.76
N PRO A 92 10.96 49.10 -19.89
CA PRO A 92 11.68 48.55 -18.74
C PRO A 92 10.71 47.93 -17.72
N TYR A 93 11.19 46.95 -16.96
CA TYR A 93 10.47 46.36 -15.83
C TYR A 93 10.55 47.29 -14.62
N THR A 94 9.60 47.20 -13.69
CA THR A 94 9.88 47.59 -12.30
C THR A 94 10.64 46.46 -11.58
N LEU A 95 11.41 46.78 -10.54
CA LEU A 95 12.13 45.78 -9.74
C LEU A 95 11.20 44.67 -9.22
N SER A 96 10.00 45.03 -8.77
CA SER A 96 8.99 44.06 -8.31
C SER A 96 8.44 43.17 -9.44
N GLU A 97 8.19 43.72 -10.63
CA GLU A 97 7.79 42.93 -11.81
C GLU A 97 8.91 41.98 -12.26
N ALA A 98 10.16 42.45 -12.31
CA ALA A 98 11.32 41.64 -12.71
C ALA A 98 11.53 40.46 -11.76
N LEU A 99 11.50 40.68 -10.45
CA LEU A 99 11.61 39.63 -9.44
C LEU A 99 10.48 38.60 -9.56
N ARG A 100 9.24 39.07 -9.76
CA ARG A 100 8.07 38.21 -9.91
C ARG A 100 8.13 37.34 -11.17
N GLU A 101 8.52 37.91 -12.31
CA GLU A 101 8.66 37.17 -13.56
C GLU A 101 9.82 36.18 -13.50
N VAL A 102 10.99 36.58 -12.98
CA VAL A 102 12.13 35.66 -12.77
C VAL A 102 11.75 34.49 -11.87
N SER A 103 11.06 34.74 -10.73
CA SER A 103 10.54 33.69 -9.86
C SER A 103 9.58 32.78 -10.63
N ALA A 104 8.64 33.34 -11.39
CA ALA A 104 7.69 32.55 -12.16
C ALA A 104 8.36 31.65 -13.23
N ARG A 105 9.48 32.07 -13.83
CA ARG A 105 10.26 31.23 -14.76
C ARG A 105 11.11 30.19 -14.04
N ALA A 106 11.69 30.50 -12.88
CA ALA A 106 12.36 29.53 -12.03
C ALA A 106 11.39 28.44 -11.53
N ASP A 107 10.18 28.82 -11.11
CA ASP A 107 9.10 27.90 -10.75
C ASP A 107 8.63 27.08 -11.94
N LYS A 108 8.47 27.69 -13.12
CA LYS A 108 8.19 26.96 -14.36
C LYS A 108 9.27 25.92 -14.65
N LEU A 109 10.55 26.22 -14.39
CA LEU A 109 11.66 25.28 -14.53
C LEU A 109 11.60 24.14 -13.48
N ASN A 110 11.34 24.47 -12.21
CA ASN A 110 11.14 23.50 -11.12
C ASN A 110 10.01 22.48 -11.42
N ARG A 111 8.94 22.92 -12.10
CA ARG A 111 7.76 22.11 -12.45
C ARG A 111 7.99 21.06 -13.54
N PHE A 112 9.12 21.09 -14.24
CA PHE A 112 9.50 20.02 -15.20
C PHE A 112 10.15 18.80 -14.55
N ASP A 113 10.49 18.84 -13.26
CA ASP A 113 11.15 17.74 -12.53
C ASP A 113 12.51 17.27 -13.10
N ILE A 114 13.18 18.11 -13.91
CA ILE A 114 14.50 17.81 -14.48
C ILE A 114 15.67 18.32 -13.62
N PHE A 115 15.43 19.26 -12.70
CA PHE A 115 16.42 19.77 -11.73
C PHE A 115 16.06 19.35 -10.30
N GLN A 116 17.08 19.28 -9.43
CA GLN A 116 16.89 19.16 -7.99
C GLN A 116 16.26 20.45 -7.46
N GLN A 117 15.15 20.34 -6.73
CA GLN A 117 14.43 21.49 -6.19
C GLN A 117 15.01 21.92 -4.83
N PRO A 118 15.05 23.23 -4.52
CA PRO A 118 14.76 24.35 -5.43
C PRO A 118 15.95 24.67 -6.37
N VAL A 119 15.66 25.13 -7.59
CA VAL A 119 16.66 25.86 -8.40
C VAL A 119 16.95 27.21 -7.73
N SER A 120 18.21 27.47 -7.41
CA SER A 120 18.65 28.73 -6.80
C SER A 120 18.69 29.84 -7.85
N VAL A 121 18.17 31.02 -7.50
CA VAL A 121 18.25 32.23 -8.34
C VAL A 121 19.14 33.25 -7.65
N TYR A 122 20.13 33.76 -8.39
CA TYR A 122 21.00 34.86 -7.99
C TYR A 122 20.81 36.01 -8.97
N LEU A 123 20.88 37.23 -8.45
CA LEU A 123 20.72 38.46 -9.22
C LEU A 123 21.98 39.29 -8.97
N ASP A 124 22.65 39.67 -10.05
CA ASP A 124 23.84 40.51 -10.01
C ASP A 124 23.59 41.80 -10.80
N GLN A 125 24.27 42.87 -10.42
CA GLN A 125 24.15 44.15 -11.10
C GLN A 125 25.11 44.20 -12.29
N SER A 126 24.58 44.45 -13.48
CA SER A 126 25.39 44.75 -14.66
C SER A 126 26.00 46.14 -14.56
N GLU A 127 27.12 46.36 -15.25
CA GLU A 127 27.54 47.71 -15.61
C GLU A 127 26.39 48.42 -16.32
N VAL A 128 26.26 49.72 -16.04
CA VAL A 128 25.16 50.56 -16.51
C VAL A 128 25.31 50.81 -18.00
N ASP A 129 24.45 50.21 -18.81
CA ASP A 129 24.29 50.59 -20.21
C ASP A 129 24.01 52.10 -20.31
N GLY A 130 24.44 52.75 -21.40
CA GLY A 130 24.36 54.21 -21.59
C GLY A 130 22.95 54.84 -21.58
N SER A 131 21.91 54.06 -21.27
CA SER A 131 20.54 54.48 -20.99
C SER A 131 20.31 54.97 -19.56
N GLY A 132 21.24 54.72 -18.63
CA GLY A 132 21.14 55.16 -17.22
C GLY A 132 20.14 54.38 -16.35
N ILE A 133 19.56 53.29 -16.88
CA ILE A 133 18.66 52.39 -16.15
C ILE A 133 19.50 51.22 -15.58
N PRO A 134 19.34 50.82 -14.31
CA PRO A 134 20.07 49.68 -13.75
C PRO A 134 19.70 48.38 -14.47
N SER A 135 20.73 47.70 -14.97
CA SER A 135 20.63 46.44 -15.70
C SER A 135 21.00 45.27 -14.77
N ILE A 136 20.22 44.19 -14.82
CA ILE A 136 20.32 43.02 -13.93
C ILE A 136 20.72 41.79 -14.74
N LYS A 137 21.66 41.01 -14.21
CA LYS A 137 22.03 39.68 -14.71
C LYS A 137 21.40 38.61 -13.81
N VAL A 138 20.75 37.63 -14.41
CA VAL A 138 20.03 36.57 -13.69
C VAL A 138 20.80 35.26 -13.83
N HIS A 139 21.36 34.75 -12.73
CA HIS A 139 22.05 33.46 -12.71
C HIS A 139 21.18 32.42 -12.00
N LEU A 140 20.67 31.44 -12.74
CA LEU A 140 19.99 30.28 -12.18
C LEU A 140 21.00 29.15 -12.00
N SER A 141 21.07 28.57 -10.81
CA SER A 141 21.94 27.42 -10.50
C SER A 141 21.11 26.22 -10.06
N GLY A 142 21.18 25.14 -10.84
CA GLY A 142 20.41 23.94 -10.61
C GLY A 142 21.17 22.67 -11.00
N LYS A 143 21.19 21.67 -10.12
CA LYS A 143 21.75 20.36 -10.43
C LYS A 143 20.71 19.49 -11.12
N GLU A 144 20.98 19.01 -12.32
CA GLU A 144 20.08 18.07 -13.02
C GLU A 144 19.82 16.80 -12.18
N ARG A 145 18.58 16.27 -12.19
CA ARG A 145 18.24 14.99 -11.57
C ARG A 145 18.87 13.84 -12.37
N SER A 146 18.96 12.65 -11.77
CA SER A 146 19.40 11.44 -12.49
C SER A 146 18.48 11.19 -13.70
N ARG A 147 19.10 11.03 -14.88
CA ARG A 147 18.41 10.72 -16.13
C ARG A 147 17.73 9.36 -16.08
N VAL A 148 18.41 8.34 -15.56
CA VAL A 148 17.81 7.01 -15.39
C VAL A 148 17.43 6.80 -13.93
N LEU A 149 16.20 6.33 -13.70
CA LEU A 149 15.68 5.92 -12.41
C LEU A 149 14.99 4.57 -12.57
N LEU A 150 15.62 3.53 -12.02
CA LEU A 150 15.00 2.22 -11.87
C LEU A 150 14.26 2.18 -10.52
N LYS A 151 13.00 1.77 -10.55
CA LYS A 151 12.18 1.48 -9.38
C LYS A 151 11.64 0.06 -9.51
N THR A 152 11.83 -0.75 -8.48
CA THR A 152 11.11 -2.02 -8.30
C THR A 152 10.21 -1.89 -7.08
N GLY A 153 9.09 -2.60 -7.10
CA GLY A 153 8.14 -2.57 -5.99
C GLY A 153 7.12 -3.70 -6.10
N THR A 154 6.39 -3.91 -5.01
CA THR A 154 5.17 -4.71 -5.01
C THR A 154 3.98 -3.79 -4.77
N ASP A 155 2.97 -3.92 -5.62
CA ASP A 155 1.67 -3.30 -5.44
C ASP A 155 0.68 -4.34 -4.92
N LEU A 156 -0.22 -3.91 -4.04
CA LEU A 156 -1.25 -4.72 -3.43
C LEU A 156 -2.53 -3.91 -3.55
N GLY A 157 -3.52 -4.38 -4.32
CA GLY A 157 -4.73 -3.62 -4.60
C GLY A 157 -5.89 -4.51 -5.04
N ASN A 158 -7.12 -4.21 -4.60
CA ASN A 158 -8.32 -4.98 -4.98
C ASN A 158 -8.24 -6.51 -4.74
N ALA A 159 -7.49 -6.94 -3.71
CA ALA A 159 -7.12 -8.34 -3.43
C ALA A 159 -6.22 -9.01 -4.49
N GLU A 160 -5.67 -8.25 -5.43
CA GLU A 160 -4.56 -8.66 -6.30
C GLU A 160 -3.23 -8.21 -5.67
N GLY A 161 -2.27 -9.13 -5.59
CA GLY A 161 -0.86 -8.78 -5.42
C GLY A 161 -0.13 -8.81 -6.76
N SER A 162 0.68 -7.79 -7.02
CA SER A 162 1.57 -7.71 -8.18
C SER A 162 2.96 -7.19 -7.80
N ALA A 163 3.98 -7.65 -8.51
CA ALA A 163 5.31 -7.07 -8.53
C ALA A 163 5.47 -6.25 -9.81
N TYR A 164 6.13 -5.09 -9.73
CA TYR A 164 6.42 -4.25 -10.89
C TYR A 164 7.89 -3.82 -10.93
N GLY A 165 8.42 -3.75 -12.15
CA GLY A 165 9.65 -3.09 -12.51
C GLY A 165 9.33 -1.85 -13.34
N ASN A 166 9.98 -0.72 -13.03
CA ASN A 166 9.76 0.55 -13.68
C ASN A 166 11.10 1.23 -13.99
N LEU A 167 11.34 1.51 -15.26
CA LEU A 167 12.51 2.25 -15.73
C LEU A 167 12.03 3.58 -16.30
N LEU A 168 12.36 4.66 -15.61
CA LEU A 168 12.12 6.03 -16.05
C LEU A 168 13.42 6.62 -16.59
N TRP A 169 13.44 6.96 -17.88
CA TRP A 169 14.47 7.76 -18.51
C TRP A 169 13.95 9.19 -18.70
N ARG A 170 14.36 10.08 -17.80
CA ARG A 170 14.13 11.52 -17.84
C ARG A 170 15.04 12.23 -18.82
N ASN A 171 14.52 13.30 -19.41
CA ASN A 171 15.21 14.23 -20.28
C ASN A 171 15.94 13.49 -21.43
N VAL A 172 15.16 12.76 -22.23
CA VAL A 172 15.69 11.90 -23.31
C VAL A 172 16.39 12.75 -24.38
N PHE A 173 15.73 13.82 -24.86
CA PHE A 173 16.22 14.70 -25.93
C PHE A 173 16.53 16.13 -25.44
N GLY A 174 16.66 16.30 -24.13
CA GLY A 174 16.99 17.58 -23.50
C GLY A 174 15.82 18.56 -23.37
N GLY A 175 14.60 18.19 -23.74
CA GLY A 175 13.39 19.02 -23.63
C GLY A 175 12.44 18.64 -22.51
N ALA A 176 12.95 18.03 -21.43
CA ALA A 176 12.19 17.42 -20.36
C ALA A 176 11.24 16.28 -20.80
N GLU A 177 11.58 15.56 -21.88
CA GLU A 177 10.84 14.36 -22.28
C GLU A 177 11.15 13.18 -21.36
N ASN A 178 10.12 12.41 -21.00
CA ASN A 178 10.22 11.26 -20.13
C ASN A 178 9.80 9.99 -20.88
N LEU A 179 10.73 9.05 -21.07
CA LEU A 179 10.41 7.69 -21.50
C LEU A 179 10.25 6.80 -20.27
N ASN A 180 9.09 6.21 -20.11
CA ASN A 180 8.69 5.39 -18.97
C ASN A 180 8.37 3.97 -19.46
N LEU A 181 9.19 2.99 -19.05
CA LEU A 181 8.94 1.57 -19.28
C LEU A 181 8.46 0.95 -17.97
N ASN A 182 7.35 0.22 -17.99
CA ASN A 182 6.87 -0.52 -16.84
C ASN A 182 6.49 -1.94 -17.25
N ALA A 183 6.93 -2.90 -16.43
CA ALA A 183 6.54 -4.29 -16.51
C ALA A 183 5.92 -4.67 -15.17
N SER A 184 4.78 -5.35 -15.18
CA SER A 184 4.13 -5.86 -13.96
C SER A 184 3.67 -7.31 -14.14
N LEU A 185 3.71 -8.04 -13.04
CA LEU A 185 3.41 -9.46 -12.91
C LEU A 185 2.61 -9.64 -11.62
N GLY A 186 1.44 -10.25 -11.67
CA GLY A 186 0.59 -10.42 -10.51
C GLY A 186 -0.24 -11.69 -10.51
N THR A 187 -0.89 -11.89 -9.38
CA THR A 187 -1.83 -12.99 -9.12
C THR A 187 -2.98 -13.05 -10.13
N ARG A 188 -3.43 -11.89 -10.64
CA ARG A 188 -4.49 -11.78 -11.65
C ARG A 188 -3.95 -11.29 -12.99
N THR A 189 -3.03 -10.34 -12.98
CA THR A 189 -2.31 -9.83 -14.16
C THR A 189 -1.12 -10.73 -14.50
N ARG A 190 -1.33 -11.75 -15.36
CA ARG A 190 -0.28 -12.72 -15.71
C ARG A 190 0.96 -12.10 -16.36
N SER A 191 0.79 -11.00 -17.08
CA SER A 191 1.88 -10.10 -17.49
C SER A 191 1.29 -8.80 -18.01
N ALA A 192 1.92 -7.67 -17.75
CA ALA A 192 1.59 -6.41 -18.39
C ALA A 192 2.85 -5.59 -18.64
N TYR A 193 3.10 -5.28 -19.90
CA TYR A 193 4.22 -4.46 -20.37
C TYR A 193 3.66 -3.19 -20.98
N GLN A 194 4.13 -2.05 -20.53
CA GLN A 194 3.77 -0.74 -21.07
C GLN A 194 5.00 0.12 -21.32
N ALA A 195 4.96 0.90 -22.39
CA ALA A 195 5.95 1.90 -22.74
C ALA A 195 5.23 3.23 -22.98
N THR A 196 5.74 4.32 -22.43
CA THR A 196 5.06 5.63 -22.49
C THR A 196 6.09 6.74 -22.62
N PHE A 197 5.86 7.63 -23.57
CA PHE A 197 6.69 8.80 -23.85
C PHE A 197 5.87 10.07 -23.60
N ASP A 198 6.20 10.81 -22.54
CA ASP A 198 5.60 12.10 -22.18
C ASP A 198 6.55 13.24 -22.60
N THR A 199 6.04 14.23 -23.33
CA THR A 199 6.81 15.41 -23.77
C THR A 199 6.02 16.70 -23.54
N PRO A 200 6.64 17.74 -22.93
CA PRO A 200 5.99 19.02 -22.75
C PRO A 200 5.91 19.81 -24.06
N VAL A 201 4.71 20.25 -24.41
CA VAL A 201 4.44 21.02 -25.63
C VAL A 201 4.83 22.48 -25.39
N LEU A 202 5.52 23.09 -26.37
CA LEU A 202 5.96 24.49 -26.33
C LEU A 202 6.77 24.90 -25.07
N SER A 203 7.55 23.99 -24.50
CA SER A 203 8.25 24.22 -23.22
C SER A 203 7.30 24.74 -22.12
N ASN A 204 6.12 24.14 -21.98
CA ASN A 204 5.14 24.45 -20.93
C ASN A 204 4.89 23.21 -20.06
N PRO A 205 5.11 23.24 -18.72
CA PRO A 205 4.89 22.06 -17.87
C PRO A 205 3.40 21.71 -17.72
N ASP A 206 2.51 22.68 -17.98
CA ASP A 206 1.06 22.53 -17.95
C ASP A 206 0.48 21.81 -19.16
N ILE A 207 1.19 21.76 -20.30
CA ILE A 207 0.70 21.18 -21.55
C ILE A 207 1.63 20.05 -21.98
N ARG A 208 1.11 18.82 -22.07
CA ARG A 208 1.92 17.64 -22.40
C ARG A 208 1.25 16.76 -23.43
N LEU A 209 2.06 16.18 -24.31
CA LEU A 209 1.67 15.11 -25.21
C LEU A 209 2.28 13.81 -24.68
N GLU A 210 1.43 12.80 -24.50
CA GLU A 210 1.80 11.46 -24.06
C GLU A 210 1.45 10.47 -25.17
N LEU A 211 2.43 9.67 -25.60
CA LEU A 211 2.23 8.55 -26.54
C LEU A 211 2.58 7.26 -25.80
N GLY A 212 1.75 6.23 -25.91
CA GLY A 212 1.98 4.98 -25.18
C GLY A 212 1.50 3.73 -25.89
N GLY A 213 2.09 2.60 -25.49
CA GLY A 213 1.71 1.26 -25.92
C GLY A 213 1.63 0.31 -24.72
N ILE A 214 0.72 -0.65 -24.79
CA ILE A 214 0.54 -1.71 -23.78
C ILE A 214 0.35 -3.07 -24.46
N ALA A 215 0.91 -4.10 -23.84
CA ALA A 215 0.58 -5.50 -24.06
C ALA A 215 0.40 -6.17 -22.69
N SER A 216 -0.80 -6.64 -22.38
CA SER A 216 -1.12 -7.27 -21.09
C SER A 216 -2.05 -8.47 -21.25
N SER A 217 -1.90 -9.46 -20.38
CA SER A 217 -2.88 -10.54 -20.17
C SER A 217 -3.36 -10.54 -18.72
N THR A 218 -4.68 -10.54 -18.55
CA THR A 218 -5.36 -10.46 -17.25
C THR A 218 -6.44 -11.52 -17.13
N GLN A 219 -6.44 -12.26 -16.03
CA GLN A 219 -7.46 -13.29 -15.77
C GLN A 219 -8.66 -12.67 -15.05
N LYS A 220 -9.85 -12.71 -15.66
CA LYS A 220 -11.10 -12.16 -15.11
C LYS A 220 -11.89 -13.29 -14.44
N SER A 221 -11.48 -13.66 -13.23
CA SER A 221 -12.05 -14.80 -12.48
C SER A 221 -13.55 -14.68 -12.19
N TRP A 222 -14.08 -13.46 -12.02
CA TRP A 222 -15.52 -13.20 -11.85
C TRP A 222 -16.34 -13.38 -13.13
N ALA A 223 -15.71 -13.58 -14.28
CA ALA A 223 -16.37 -13.78 -15.57
C ALA A 223 -15.73 -14.92 -16.37
N SER A 224 -15.08 -15.87 -15.69
CA SER A 224 -14.56 -17.14 -16.24
C SER A 224 -13.73 -17.06 -17.53
N HIS A 225 -12.96 -15.99 -17.77
CA HIS A 225 -12.12 -15.84 -18.97
C HIS A 225 -10.80 -15.10 -18.69
N GLU A 226 -9.92 -15.07 -19.70
CA GLU A 226 -8.68 -14.29 -19.77
C GLU A 226 -8.80 -13.23 -20.88
N GLU A 227 -8.53 -11.96 -20.54
CA GLU A 227 -8.47 -10.86 -21.52
C GLU A 227 -7.02 -10.50 -21.83
N VAL A 228 -6.66 -10.63 -23.10
CA VAL A 228 -5.41 -10.12 -23.68
C VAL A 228 -5.68 -8.78 -24.34
N LEU A 229 -4.98 -7.74 -23.90
CA LEU A 229 -5.05 -6.38 -24.43
C LEU A 229 -3.73 -6.02 -25.12
N ARG A 230 -3.78 -5.55 -26.36
CA ARG A 230 -2.62 -5.06 -27.12
C ARG A 230 -2.97 -3.79 -27.87
N GLY A 231 -2.13 -2.77 -27.81
CA GLY A 231 -2.32 -1.56 -28.61
C GLY A 231 -1.67 -0.35 -27.99
N GLY A 232 -2.23 0.83 -28.24
CA GLY A 232 -1.65 2.09 -27.80
C GLY A 232 -2.61 3.26 -27.76
N TRP A 233 -2.11 4.36 -27.22
CA TRP A 233 -2.85 5.60 -27.02
C TRP A 233 -2.00 6.83 -27.35
N SER A 234 -2.69 7.91 -27.67
CA SER A 234 -2.15 9.26 -27.85
C SER A 234 -2.99 10.21 -27.03
N LYS A 235 -2.41 10.87 -26.03
CA LYS A 235 -3.14 11.69 -25.04
C LYS A 235 -2.50 13.07 -24.91
N PHE A 236 -3.28 14.09 -25.18
CA PHE A 236 -2.95 15.49 -24.93
C PHE A 236 -3.53 15.93 -23.58
N ARG A 237 -2.68 16.43 -22.69
CA ARG A 237 -3.05 16.91 -21.36
C ARG A 237 -2.81 18.40 -21.24
N TRP A 238 -3.75 19.11 -20.63
CA TRP A 238 -3.55 20.50 -20.24
C TRP A 238 -4.13 20.79 -18.85
N ALA A 239 -3.38 21.55 -18.05
CA ALA A 239 -3.85 22.11 -16.80
C ALA A 239 -4.33 23.57 -17.03
N SER A 240 -5.52 23.88 -16.53
CA SER A 240 -6.02 25.26 -16.49
C SER A 240 -5.41 26.03 -15.31
N PRO A 241 -5.31 27.38 -15.37
CA PRO A 241 -4.87 28.20 -14.25
C PRO A 241 -5.69 28.01 -12.97
N SER A 242 -6.93 27.54 -13.09
CA SER A 242 -7.83 27.23 -11.97
C SER A 242 -7.58 25.88 -11.29
N GLY A 243 -6.52 25.15 -11.69
CA GLY A 243 -6.17 23.83 -11.15
C GLY A 243 -7.02 22.67 -11.66
N GLN A 244 -7.86 22.89 -12.68
CA GLN A 244 -8.57 21.80 -13.37
C GLN A 244 -7.63 21.17 -14.39
N GLN A 245 -7.56 19.84 -14.41
CA GLN A 245 -6.81 19.06 -15.38
C GLN A 245 -7.77 18.50 -16.43
N HIS A 246 -7.36 18.60 -17.69
CA HIS A 246 -8.07 18.01 -18.81
C HIS A 246 -7.12 17.05 -19.55
N GLU A 247 -7.63 15.90 -19.94
CA GLU A 247 -6.96 14.95 -20.82
C GLU A 247 -7.89 14.67 -22.01
N PHE A 248 -7.39 14.82 -23.23
CA PHE A 248 -8.08 14.42 -24.45
C PHE A 248 -7.19 13.42 -25.17
N GLY A 249 -7.73 12.28 -25.60
CA GLY A 249 -6.90 11.26 -26.23
C GLY A 249 -7.63 10.32 -27.16
N TYR A 250 -6.83 9.61 -27.94
CA TYR A 250 -7.23 8.54 -28.84
C TYR A 250 -6.64 7.23 -28.32
N ASN A 251 -7.42 6.15 -28.39
CA ASN A 251 -6.93 4.79 -28.11
C ASN A 251 -7.26 3.86 -29.28
N GLY A 252 -6.29 3.03 -29.65
CA GLY A 252 -6.45 1.91 -30.57
C GLY A 252 -6.00 0.62 -29.88
N PHE A 253 -6.95 -0.26 -29.56
CA PHE A 253 -6.70 -1.52 -28.87
C PHE A 253 -7.30 -2.71 -29.59
N TRP A 254 -6.49 -3.76 -29.76
CA TRP A 254 -6.95 -5.13 -29.98
C TRP A 254 -7.15 -5.78 -28.61
N ARG A 255 -8.38 -6.24 -28.36
CA ARG A 255 -8.76 -7.02 -27.18
C ARG A 255 -9.11 -8.43 -27.63
N GLN A 256 -8.71 -9.43 -26.85
CA GLN A 256 -9.01 -10.82 -27.14
C GLN A 256 -9.48 -11.54 -25.88
N MET A 257 -10.68 -12.09 -25.93
CA MET A 257 -11.24 -12.94 -24.86
C MET A 257 -10.88 -14.41 -25.16
N THR A 258 -10.02 -14.98 -24.32
CA THR A 258 -9.53 -16.36 -24.40
C THR A 258 -9.65 -17.04 -23.03
N GLY A 259 -9.07 -18.24 -22.85
CA GLY A 259 -8.95 -18.86 -21.53
C GLY A 259 -10.29 -19.13 -20.83
N LEU A 260 -11.35 -19.42 -21.60
CA LEU A 260 -12.69 -19.73 -21.11
C LEU A 260 -12.65 -20.96 -20.19
N ALA A 261 -13.21 -20.85 -18.99
CA ALA A 261 -13.42 -22.00 -18.10
C ALA A 261 -14.52 -22.93 -18.63
N GLU A 262 -14.53 -24.19 -18.19
CA GLU A 262 -15.53 -25.19 -18.61
C GLU A 262 -16.96 -24.77 -18.22
N ASN A 263 -17.12 -24.10 -17.08
CA ASN A 263 -18.38 -23.57 -16.57
C ASN A 263 -18.71 -22.14 -17.06
N ALA A 264 -17.92 -21.56 -17.99
CA ALA A 264 -18.17 -20.22 -18.51
C ALA A 264 -19.57 -20.12 -19.14
N SER A 265 -20.24 -19.02 -18.85
CA SER A 265 -21.62 -18.73 -19.25
C SER A 265 -21.80 -18.61 -20.77
N PRO A 266 -23.02 -18.85 -21.30
CA PRO A 266 -23.33 -18.62 -22.70
C PRO A 266 -23.01 -17.19 -23.16
N THR A 267 -23.21 -16.19 -22.30
CA THR A 267 -22.89 -14.79 -22.63
C THR A 267 -21.39 -14.57 -22.81
N VAL A 268 -20.55 -15.05 -21.89
CA VAL A 268 -19.07 -14.92 -22.02
C VAL A 268 -18.55 -15.73 -23.21
N ARG A 269 -19.14 -16.89 -23.50
CA ARG A 269 -18.82 -17.72 -24.68
C ARG A 269 -19.21 -17.04 -26.00
N ALA A 270 -20.27 -16.23 -26.02
CA ALA A 270 -20.71 -15.49 -27.21
C ALA A 270 -19.84 -14.26 -27.51
N ASP A 271 -19.32 -13.59 -26.47
CA ASP A 271 -18.39 -12.45 -26.60
C ASP A 271 -16.94 -12.87 -26.90
N ALA A 272 -16.64 -14.18 -26.85
CA ALA A 272 -15.29 -14.72 -26.99
C ALA A 272 -14.64 -14.46 -28.37
N GLY A 273 -13.31 -14.37 -28.39
CA GLY A 273 -12.53 -14.04 -29.59
C GLY A 273 -12.05 -12.59 -29.62
N ASP A 274 -11.87 -12.04 -30.82
CA ASP A 274 -11.20 -10.76 -31.05
C ASP A 274 -12.18 -9.55 -31.11
N SER A 275 -11.69 -8.38 -30.71
CA SER A 275 -12.37 -7.09 -30.82
C SER A 275 -11.37 -5.94 -30.93
N VAL A 276 -11.43 -5.18 -32.02
CA VAL A 276 -10.71 -3.92 -32.20
C VAL A 276 -11.57 -2.76 -31.69
N LYS A 277 -11.05 -2.00 -30.73
CA LYS A 277 -11.62 -0.74 -30.26
C LYS A 277 -10.77 0.44 -30.71
N SER A 278 -11.35 1.27 -31.58
CA SER A 278 -10.90 2.65 -31.84
C SER A 278 -11.80 3.60 -31.06
N SER A 279 -11.22 4.48 -30.24
CA SER A 279 -11.97 5.37 -29.35
C SER A 279 -11.29 6.72 -29.16
N VAL A 280 -12.08 7.76 -28.93
CA VAL A 280 -11.64 9.08 -28.47
C VAL A 280 -12.25 9.34 -27.10
N PHE A 281 -11.47 9.87 -26.17
CA PHE A 281 -11.93 10.17 -24.82
C PHE A 281 -11.58 11.60 -24.39
N HIS A 282 -12.39 12.12 -23.48
CA HIS A 282 -12.16 13.36 -22.74
C HIS A 282 -12.35 13.10 -21.24
N SER A 283 -11.32 13.41 -20.47
CA SER A 283 -11.28 13.35 -19.01
C SER A 283 -11.12 14.76 -18.47
N TRP A 284 -12.02 15.18 -17.57
CA TRP A 284 -11.90 16.39 -16.78
C TRP A 284 -11.76 15.99 -15.32
N THR A 285 -10.78 16.55 -14.62
CA THR A 285 -10.54 16.28 -13.19
C THR A 285 -10.27 17.58 -12.45
N LYS A 286 -10.93 17.76 -11.29
CA LYS A 286 -10.70 18.86 -10.36
C LYS A 286 -10.56 18.29 -8.95
N ASP A 287 -9.34 18.30 -8.43
CA ASP A 287 -9.06 17.93 -7.04
C ASP A 287 -8.84 19.18 -6.19
N ARG A 288 -9.58 19.27 -5.09
CA ARG A 288 -9.50 20.33 -4.07
C ARG A 288 -9.52 19.73 -2.66
N ARG A 289 -9.16 18.45 -2.52
CA ARG A 289 -8.99 17.77 -1.24
C ARG A 289 -7.69 18.22 -0.55
N ASP A 290 -7.68 18.15 0.78
CA ASP A 290 -6.50 18.33 1.61
C ASP A 290 -5.49 17.19 1.48
N SER A 291 -5.98 15.94 1.39
CA SER A 291 -5.18 14.73 1.23
C SER A 291 -5.84 13.76 0.25
N PRO A 292 -5.17 13.32 -0.83
CA PRO A 292 -5.78 12.40 -1.81
C PRO A 292 -6.17 11.03 -1.23
N LEU A 293 -5.41 10.51 -0.25
CA LEU A 293 -5.61 9.17 0.32
C LEU A 293 -6.58 9.17 1.51
N LEU A 294 -6.49 10.19 2.36
CA LEU A 294 -7.31 10.31 3.57
C LEU A 294 -7.84 11.74 3.71
N PRO A 295 -8.77 12.15 2.84
CA PRO A 295 -9.27 13.51 2.85
C PRO A 295 -10.10 13.79 4.10
N SER A 296 -9.81 14.91 4.76
CA SER A 296 -10.62 15.45 5.84
C SER A 296 -11.44 16.66 5.39
N ARG A 297 -11.00 17.36 4.33
CA ARG A 297 -11.57 18.63 3.85
C ARG A 297 -11.54 18.72 2.32
N GLY A 298 -12.56 19.34 1.74
CA GLY A 298 -12.60 19.67 0.32
C GLY A 298 -13.34 18.64 -0.54
N TYR A 299 -13.10 18.67 -1.85
CA TYR A 299 -13.84 17.83 -2.80
C TYR A 299 -12.99 17.39 -3.99
N TYR A 300 -13.43 16.30 -4.62
CA TYR A 300 -12.92 15.77 -5.87
C TYR A 300 -14.07 15.64 -6.85
N ALA A 301 -13.84 15.99 -8.11
CA ALA A 301 -14.78 15.73 -9.19
C ALA A 301 -14.02 15.29 -10.43
N LYS A 302 -14.49 14.20 -11.05
CA LYS A 302 -13.99 13.68 -12.33
C LYS A 302 -15.17 13.37 -13.25
N LEU A 303 -15.04 13.78 -14.49
CA LEU A 303 -15.96 13.47 -15.58
C LEU A 303 -15.15 12.82 -16.69
N PHE A 304 -15.53 11.62 -17.11
CA PHE A 304 -14.91 10.88 -18.19
C PHE A 304 -15.96 10.61 -19.27
N ASN A 305 -15.59 10.87 -20.53
CA ASN A 305 -16.40 10.54 -21.70
C ASN A 305 -15.53 9.81 -22.71
N GLU A 306 -16.04 8.75 -23.31
CA GLU A 306 -15.38 7.94 -24.34
C GLU A 306 -16.39 7.68 -25.46
N VAL A 307 -16.00 7.91 -26.71
CA VAL A 307 -16.78 7.55 -27.90
C VAL A 307 -15.96 6.58 -28.73
N ALA A 308 -16.54 5.42 -29.04
CA ALA A 308 -15.94 4.37 -29.85
C ALA A 308 -16.85 4.03 -31.04
N GLY A 309 -16.27 3.53 -32.15
CA GLY A 309 -17.03 3.00 -33.30
C GLY A 309 -17.78 4.01 -34.17
N TRP A 310 -17.70 5.31 -33.86
CA TRP A 310 -18.52 6.35 -34.50
C TRP A 310 -17.76 7.12 -35.58
N GLY A 311 -18.34 7.23 -36.79
CA GLY A 311 -17.78 7.99 -37.90
C GLY A 311 -16.39 7.48 -38.33
N PRO A 312 -15.33 8.30 -38.28
CA PRO A 312 -13.98 7.86 -38.66
C PRO A 312 -13.37 6.82 -37.71
N LEU A 313 -13.93 6.64 -36.51
CA LEU A 313 -13.44 5.71 -35.49
C LEU A 313 -13.93 4.28 -35.76
N LYS A 314 -13.34 3.59 -36.73
CA LYS A 314 -13.75 2.22 -37.11
C LYS A 314 -13.28 1.17 -36.08
N GLY A 315 -14.11 0.14 -35.86
CA GLY A 315 -13.81 -0.99 -34.98
C GLY A 315 -15.01 -1.93 -34.83
N ASP A 316 -14.89 -2.92 -33.94
CA ASP A 316 -15.89 -3.97 -33.71
C ASP A 316 -16.82 -3.69 -32.52
N VAL A 317 -16.86 -2.44 -32.06
CA VAL A 317 -17.71 -1.90 -31.00
C VAL A 317 -18.06 -0.45 -31.31
N SER A 318 -19.31 -0.05 -31.06
CA SER A 318 -19.78 1.34 -31.23
C SER A 318 -20.62 1.79 -30.04
N PHE A 319 -20.16 2.80 -29.31
CA PHE A 319 -20.83 3.31 -28.11
C PHE A 319 -20.35 4.71 -27.71
N TRP A 320 -21.17 5.41 -26.93
CA TRP A 320 -20.75 6.52 -26.08
C TRP A 320 -20.84 6.11 -24.61
N LYS A 321 -19.72 6.20 -23.89
CA LYS A 321 -19.61 5.90 -22.46
C LYS A 321 -19.33 7.19 -21.71
N SER A 322 -20.12 7.46 -20.66
CA SER A 322 -19.96 8.61 -19.77
C SER A 322 -19.90 8.12 -18.33
N GLU A 323 -18.98 8.67 -17.54
CA GLU A 323 -18.76 8.30 -16.14
C GLU A 323 -18.46 9.54 -15.31
N ILE A 324 -19.14 9.67 -14.18
CA ILE A 324 -19.01 10.77 -13.23
C ILE A 324 -18.58 10.17 -11.90
N GLU A 325 -17.50 10.71 -11.34
CA GLU A 325 -17.07 10.45 -9.97
C GLU A 325 -16.99 11.75 -9.17
N THR A 326 -17.53 11.73 -7.97
CA THR A 326 -17.49 12.86 -7.04
C THR A 326 -17.17 12.39 -5.63
N GLN A 327 -16.37 13.19 -4.92
CA GLN A 327 -16.08 13.01 -3.50
C GLN A 327 -16.23 14.34 -2.77
N ALA A 328 -16.75 14.32 -1.55
CA ALA A 328 -16.64 15.42 -0.61
C ALA A 328 -16.10 14.93 0.74
N ALA A 329 -15.37 15.79 1.42
CA ALA A 329 -14.87 15.59 2.78
C ALA A 329 -15.17 16.84 3.62
N VAL A 330 -15.90 16.66 4.71
CA VAL A 330 -16.33 17.73 5.61
C VAL A 330 -15.94 17.35 7.05
N PRO A 331 -15.16 18.18 7.77
CA PRO A 331 -14.81 17.91 9.16
C PRO A 331 -16.02 18.16 10.06
N ILE A 332 -16.23 17.30 11.05
CA ILE A 332 -17.34 17.47 12.01
C ILE A 332 -16.81 18.18 13.27
N PRO A 333 -17.26 19.41 13.58
CA PRO A 333 -16.89 20.07 14.83
C PRO A 333 -17.55 19.38 16.02
N ILE A 334 -16.79 19.11 17.08
CA ILE A 334 -17.31 18.58 18.34
C ILE A 334 -17.41 19.73 19.36
N PRO A 335 -18.58 19.97 19.99
CA PRO A 335 -18.69 20.94 21.08
C PRO A 335 -17.68 20.67 22.19
N GLY A 336 -16.87 21.68 22.53
CA GLY A 336 -15.86 21.61 23.59
C GLY A 336 -14.41 21.40 23.12
N ILE A 337 -14.17 21.01 21.86
CA ILE A 337 -12.81 20.95 21.28
C ILE A 337 -12.58 22.21 20.43
N LYS A 338 -11.51 22.96 20.72
CA LYS A 338 -11.08 24.08 19.87
C LYS A 338 -10.25 23.56 18.70
N GLY A 339 -10.73 23.75 17.46
CA GLY A 339 -10.06 23.34 16.23
C GLY A 339 -10.67 22.10 15.58
N ASP A 340 -10.00 21.56 14.56
CA ASP A 340 -10.46 20.38 13.83
C ASP A 340 -10.38 19.13 14.75
N SER A 341 -11.53 18.52 15.03
CA SER A 341 -11.67 17.38 15.95
C SER A 341 -10.97 16.09 15.48
N GLY A 342 -10.50 16.06 14.24
CA GLY A 342 -10.05 14.86 13.53
C GLY A 342 -11.18 13.93 13.06
N ILE A 343 -12.46 14.26 13.33
CA ILE A 343 -13.59 13.54 12.75
C ILE A 343 -13.92 14.17 11.38
N SER A 344 -14.06 13.35 10.34
CA SER A 344 -14.56 13.80 9.04
C SER A 344 -15.66 12.89 8.50
N LEU A 345 -16.70 13.51 7.95
CA LEU A 345 -17.66 12.84 7.07
C LEU A 345 -17.12 12.90 5.65
N THR A 346 -16.92 11.74 5.04
CA THR A 346 -16.49 11.63 3.64
C THR A 346 -17.57 10.91 2.84
N THR A 347 -18.07 11.56 1.80
CA THR A 347 -19.08 11.02 0.89
C THR A 347 -18.48 10.83 -0.49
N GLY A 348 -18.85 9.74 -1.16
CA GLY A 348 -18.46 9.44 -2.53
C GLY A 348 -19.68 9.04 -3.33
N PHE A 349 -19.78 9.51 -4.57
CA PHE A 349 -20.83 9.13 -5.49
C PHE A 349 -20.25 8.92 -6.89
N ARG A 350 -20.68 7.83 -7.52
CA ARG A 350 -20.40 7.53 -8.92
C ARG A 350 -21.68 7.22 -9.68
N ALA A 351 -21.68 7.57 -10.95
CA ALA A 351 -22.64 7.06 -11.92
C ALA A 351 -21.97 6.88 -13.28
N GLY A 352 -22.44 5.91 -14.05
CA GLY A 352 -21.97 5.66 -15.40
C GLY A 352 -23.10 5.22 -16.31
N LEU A 353 -22.97 5.57 -17.59
CA LEU A 353 -23.92 5.26 -18.65
C LEU A 353 -23.15 4.89 -19.91
N LEU A 354 -23.45 3.74 -20.48
CA LEU A 354 -22.93 3.23 -21.75
C LEU A 354 -24.10 3.17 -22.73
N TYR A 355 -24.07 4.05 -23.72
CA TYR A 355 -25.06 4.18 -24.77
C TYR A 355 -24.58 3.48 -26.05
N PRO A 356 -25.19 2.35 -26.47
CA PRO A 356 -24.89 1.71 -27.75
C PRO A 356 -25.14 2.61 -28.95
N LEU A 357 -24.20 2.63 -29.90
CA LEU A 357 -24.31 3.36 -31.16
C LEU A 357 -24.38 2.38 -32.34
N GLY A 358 -24.86 2.84 -33.49
CA GLY A 358 -24.73 2.12 -34.76
C GLY A 358 -23.31 2.22 -35.31
N LEU A 359 -22.94 1.32 -36.22
CA LEU A 359 -21.77 1.46 -37.06
C LEU A 359 -22.19 2.12 -38.38
N ASP A 360 -21.33 2.95 -38.98
CA ASP A 360 -21.65 3.63 -40.26
C ASP A 360 -22.07 2.66 -41.40
N SER A 361 -21.70 1.38 -41.30
CA SER A 361 -22.06 0.31 -42.25
C SER A 361 -23.33 -0.49 -41.91
N ASP A 362 -23.82 -0.44 -40.67
CA ASP A 362 -25.07 -1.10 -40.26
C ASP A 362 -25.84 -0.22 -39.27
N SER A 363 -27.04 0.19 -39.69
CA SER A 363 -28.00 0.97 -38.90
C SER A 363 -28.45 0.31 -37.59
N LYS A 364 -28.17 -0.98 -37.39
CA LYS A 364 -28.43 -1.68 -36.14
C LYS A 364 -27.44 -1.25 -35.05
N PRO A 365 -27.90 -0.83 -33.87
CA PRO A 365 -27.01 -0.55 -32.74
C PRO A 365 -26.31 -1.84 -32.30
N GLN A 366 -24.99 -1.80 -32.13
CA GLN A 366 -24.28 -2.93 -31.55
C GLN A 366 -24.34 -2.88 -30.03
N LEU A 367 -24.91 -3.92 -29.43
CA LEU A 367 -24.99 -4.07 -27.97
C LEU A 367 -23.59 -4.08 -27.36
N SER A 368 -23.49 -3.61 -26.12
CA SER A 368 -22.23 -3.62 -25.37
C SER A 368 -21.70 -5.04 -25.20
N ARG A 369 -20.41 -5.25 -25.45
CA ARG A 369 -19.71 -6.48 -25.04
C ARG A 369 -19.38 -6.44 -23.56
N THR A 370 -19.19 -7.60 -22.95
CA THR A 370 -18.72 -7.77 -21.56
C THR A 370 -17.41 -6.99 -21.28
N ASN A 371 -16.58 -6.77 -22.31
CA ASN A 371 -15.35 -5.96 -22.25
C ASN A 371 -15.53 -4.43 -22.27
N ASP A 372 -16.75 -3.90 -22.36
CA ASP A 372 -17.00 -2.45 -22.27
C ASP A 372 -17.99 -2.07 -21.17
N ARG A 373 -18.80 -3.01 -20.70
CA ARG A 373 -19.74 -2.86 -19.57
C ARG A 373 -19.04 -2.44 -18.28
N PHE A 374 -19.78 -1.74 -17.41
CA PHE A 374 -19.36 -1.44 -16.05
C PHE A 374 -19.50 -2.68 -15.16
N LEU A 375 -18.60 -2.84 -14.19
CA LEU A 375 -18.67 -3.84 -13.14
C LEU A 375 -18.64 -3.12 -11.79
N LEU A 376 -19.33 -3.65 -10.78
CA LEU A 376 -19.49 -2.97 -9.50
C LEU A 376 -19.39 -3.96 -8.33
N GLY A 377 -18.67 -3.59 -7.27
CA GLY A 377 -18.54 -4.40 -6.06
C GLY A 377 -17.10 -4.82 -5.77
N GLY A 378 -16.78 -4.99 -4.48
CA GLY A 378 -15.45 -5.36 -4.00
C GLY A 378 -14.99 -4.50 -2.83
N PRO A 379 -13.76 -4.72 -2.33
CA PRO A 379 -13.28 -4.08 -1.10
C PRO A 379 -12.97 -2.59 -1.25
N THR A 380 -12.68 -2.14 -2.47
CA THR A 380 -12.43 -0.73 -2.80
C THR A 380 -13.68 -0.03 -3.29
N ASP A 381 -14.50 -0.69 -4.13
CA ASP A 381 -15.79 -0.17 -4.57
C ASP A 381 -16.90 -0.40 -3.52
N VAL A 382 -17.96 -1.14 -3.86
CA VAL A 382 -19.05 -1.42 -2.92
C VAL A 382 -18.64 -2.58 -1.99
N ARG A 383 -18.01 -2.20 -0.86
CA ARG A 383 -17.75 -3.07 0.30
C ARG A 383 -18.99 -3.84 0.71
N GLY A 384 -18.82 -5.05 1.27
CA GLY A 384 -19.92 -5.97 1.61
C GLY A 384 -20.38 -6.88 0.48
N PHE A 385 -19.72 -6.81 -0.68
CA PHE A 385 -19.97 -7.64 -1.85
C PHE A 385 -18.65 -8.24 -2.36
N ARG A 386 -18.73 -9.35 -3.10
CA ARG A 386 -17.58 -9.93 -3.82
C ARG A 386 -17.11 -8.97 -4.94
N LEU A 387 -15.89 -9.18 -5.43
CA LEU A 387 -15.32 -8.37 -6.51
C LEU A 387 -16.21 -8.48 -7.76
N CYS A 388 -16.67 -7.35 -8.29
CA CYS A 388 -17.63 -7.26 -9.40
C CYS A 388 -19.02 -7.88 -9.13
N GLY A 389 -19.37 -8.20 -7.88
CA GLY A 389 -20.55 -9.00 -7.52
C GLY A 389 -21.91 -8.30 -7.49
N LEU A 390 -22.03 -7.01 -7.84
CA LEU A 390 -23.33 -6.33 -8.03
C LEU A 390 -23.77 -6.37 -9.50
N GLY A 391 -25.08 -6.35 -9.74
CA GLY A 391 -25.65 -6.25 -11.08
C GLY A 391 -25.88 -7.58 -11.80
N PRO A 392 -25.99 -7.57 -13.15
CA PRO A 392 -26.38 -8.73 -13.94
C PRO A 392 -25.35 -9.87 -13.93
N HIS A 393 -25.80 -11.07 -13.58
CA HIS A 393 -25.03 -12.31 -13.65
C HIS A 393 -25.70 -13.31 -14.62
N ASP A 394 -24.89 -14.14 -15.26
CA ASP A 394 -25.32 -15.28 -16.10
C ASP A 394 -24.68 -16.55 -15.54
N GLY A 395 -25.47 -17.39 -14.88
CA GLY A 395 -24.95 -18.46 -14.03
C GLY A 395 -24.10 -17.91 -12.88
N ALA A 396 -22.82 -18.26 -12.86
CA ALA A 396 -21.82 -17.78 -11.90
C ALA A 396 -21.02 -16.57 -12.42
N ASP A 397 -21.17 -16.18 -13.70
CA ASP A 397 -20.37 -15.09 -14.28
C ASP A 397 -21.03 -13.72 -14.05
N ALA A 398 -20.27 -12.78 -13.49
CA ALA A 398 -20.59 -11.37 -13.39
C ALA A 398 -20.35 -10.68 -14.75
N VAL A 399 -21.41 -10.62 -15.56
CA VAL A 399 -21.39 -10.06 -16.92
C VAL A 399 -21.36 -8.51 -16.93
N GLY A 400 -21.81 -7.89 -15.84
CA GLY A 400 -21.85 -6.43 -15.71
C GLY A 400 -23.04 -5.77 -16.43
N GLY A 401 -23.03 -4.44 -16.49
CA GLY A 401 -24.15 -3.65 -16.99
C GLY A 401 -23.75 -2.32 -17.66
N ASP A 402 -24.75 -1.65 -18.21
CA ASP A 402 -24.61 -0.47 -19.05
C ASP A 402 -24.89 0.84 -18.30
N VAL A 403 -25.75 0.77 -17.27
CA VAL A 403 -26.11 1.92 -16.43
C VAL A 403 -25.87 1.55 -14.98
N TYR A 404 -25.17 2.42 -14.25
CA TYR A 404 -24.90 2.21 -12.84
C TYR A 404 -24.94 3.51 -12.03
N ALA A 405 -25.27 3.38 -10.75
CA ALA A 405 -24.99 4.39 -9.73
C ALA A 405 -24.53 3.71 -8.44
N ALA A 406 -23.58 4.32 -7.76
CA ALA A 406 -23.06 3.86 -6.48
C ALA A 406 -22.76 5.05 -5.56
N GLY A 407 -22.98 4.87 -4.27
CA GLY A 407 -22.73 5.88 -3.25
C GLY A 407 -22.12 5.30 -1.98
N SER A 408 -21.33 6.09 -1.27
CA SER A 408 -20.91 5.78 0.09
C SER A 408 -20.89 7.02 0.97
N ALA A 409 -21.24 6.83 2.23
CA ALA A 409 -21.03 7.77 3.33
C ALA A 409 -20.13 7.08 4.36
N ASN A 410 -19.04 7.74 4.72
CA ASN A 410 -17.98 7.17 5.55
C ASN A 410 -17.61 8.19 6.63
N LEU A 411 -17.86 7.84 7.89
CA LEU A 411 -17.52 8.63 9.04
C LEU A 411 -16.19 8.15 9.60
N LEU A 412 -15.16 9.00 9.51
CA LEU A 412 -13.80 8.72 9.95
C LEU A 412 -13.56 9.36 11.31
N PHE A 413 -13.06 8.59 12.27
CA PHE A 413 -12.73 9.02 13.62
C PHE A 413 -11.23 8.82 13.89
N PRO A 414 -10.56 9.72 14.64
CA PRO A 414 -9.24 9.42 15.19
C PRO A 414 -9.35 8.28 16.22
N LEU A 415 -8.29 7.49 16.39
CA LEU A 415 -8.29 6.50 17.48
C LEU A 415 -8.25 7.21 18.84
N PRO A 416 -9.04 6.74 19.83
CA PRO A 416 -8.95 7.23 21.20
C PRO A 416 -7.51 7.20 21.72
N ARG A 417 -7.09 8.24 22.43
CA ARG A 417 -5.73 8.43 23.01
C ARG A 417 -4.56 8.50 22.03
N VAL A 418 -4.73 8.19 20.74
CA VAL A 418 -3.67 8.21 19.72
C VAL A 418 -3.51 9.59 19.04
N GLY A 419 -4.57 10.41 19.05
CA GLY A 419 -4.58 11.78 18.54
C GLY A 419 -4.91 11.92 17.05
N ALA A 420 -5.35 13.11 16.64
CA ALA A 420 -5.81 13.39 15.28
C ALA A 420 -4.69 13.50 14.23
N GLU A 421 -3.44 13.66 14.66
CA GLU A 421 -2.24 13.75 13.80
C GLU A 421 -1.85 12.42 13.13
N LYS A 422 -2.26 11.27 13.70
CA LYS A 422 -1.80 9.96 13.23
C LYS A 422 -2.59 9.51 11.99
N PRO A 423 -1.93 8.82 11.02
CA PRO A 423 -2.55 8.35 9.78
C PRO A 423 -3.49 7.14 9.97
N LEU A 424 -3.98 6.89 11.19
CA LEU A 424 -4.82 5.74 11.53
C LEU A 424 -6.20 6.23 12.01
N ARG A 425 -7.26 5.79 11.34
CA ARG A 425 -8.65 6.17 11.65
C ARG A 425 -9.51 4.93 11.86
N LEU A 426 -10.48 5.03 12.77
CA LEU A 426 -11.65 4.15 12.75
C LEU A 426 -12.62 4.67 11.69
N GLN A 427 -13.29 3.78 10.98
CA GLN A 427 -14.27 4.12 9.96
C GLN A 427 -15.59 3.43 10.29
N ALA A 428 -16.70 4.18 10.25
CA ALA A 428 -18.04 3.61 10.10
C ALA A 428 -18.53 3.98 8.70
N PHE A 429 -19.13 3.05 7.97
CA PHE A 429 -19.59 3.30 6.62
C PHE A 429 -20.97 2.70 6.33
N VAL A 430 -21.69 3.39 5.45
CA VAL A 430 -22.84 2.87 4.72
C VAL A 430 -22.58 3.13 3.25
N ASN A 431 -22.76 2.12 2.43
CA ASN A 431 -22.55 2.19 1.00
C ASN A 431 -23.61 1.38 0.26
N GLY A 432 -23.86 1.73 -0.99
CA GLY A 432 -24.77 0.97 -1.80
C GLY A 432 -24.61 1.31 -3.27
N GLY A 433 -25.16 0.46 -4.11
CA GLY A 433 -25.10 0.64 -5.55
C GLY A 433 -26.12 -0.20 -6.29
N ARG A 434 -26.24 0.09 -7.57
CA ARG A 434 -27.10 -0.62 -8.50
C ARG A 434 -26.46 -0.55 -9.88
N LEU A 435 -26.41 -1.70 -10.53
CA LEU A 435 -25.88 -1.89 -11.88
C LEU A 435 -26.96 -2.64 -12.68
N LEU A 436 -27.30 -2.13 -13.86
CA LEU A 436 -28.37 -2.67 -14.72
C LEU A 436 -27.84 -2.87 -16.15
N SER A 437 -28.30 -3.93 -16.81
CA SER A 437 -28.10 -4.11 -18.26
C SER A 437 -29.21 -3.41 -19.02
N LEU A 438 -28.89 -2.87 -20.21
CA LEU A 438 -29.84 -2.23 -21.10
C LEU A 438 -30.86 -3.24 -21.63
N ARG A 439 -32.14 -3.05 -21.32
CA ARG A 439 -33.23 -3.93 -21.78
C ARG A 439 -34.45 -3.11 -22.20
N THR A 440 -35.19 -3.60 -23.20
CA THR A 440 -36.49 -3.05 -23.57
C THR A 440 -37.56 -3.38 -22.50
N ALA A 441 -38.75 -2.79 -22.61
CA ALA A 441 -39.86 -3.05 -21.68
C ALA A 441 -40.24 -4.54 -21.62
N ASP A 442 -40.13 -5.26 -22.75
CA ASP A 442 -40.35 -6.71 -22.86
C ASP A 442 -39.16 -7.55 -22.37
N LYS A 443 -38.15 -6.91 -21.75
CA LYS A 443 -36.90 -7.48 -21.23
C LYS A 443 -35.97 -8.09 -22.28
N ASN A 444 -36.22 -7.81 -23.56
CA ASN A 444 -35.38 -8.22 -24.69
C ASN A 444 -34.24 -7.22 -24.93
N ALA A 445 -33.26 -7.62 -25.73
CA ALA A 445 -32.21 -6.72 -26.18
C ALA A 445 -32.73 -5.78 -27.28
N PRO A 446 -32.41 -4.48 -27.25
CA PRO A 446 -32.86 -3.53 -28.26
C PRO A 446 -32.20 -3.80 -29.63
N THR A 447 -33.00 -3.70 -30.70
CA THR A 447 -32.58 -4.02 -32.08
C THR A 447 -32.57 -2.81 -33.01
N SER A 448 -33.20 -1.71 -32.61
CA SER A 448 -33.23 -0.44 -33.35
C SER A 448 -32.77 0.75 -32.50
N GLY A 449 -32.31 1.83 -33.14
CA GLY A 449 -31.86 3.03 -32.42
C GLY A 449 -32.96 3.69 -31.55
N ALA A 450 -34.23 3.60 -31.96
CA ALA A 450 -35.36 4.07 -31.16
C ALA A 450 -35.64 3.17 -29.94
N GLU A 451 -35.49 1.85 -30.09
CA GLU A 451 -35.53 0.92 -28.94
C GLU A 451 -34.39 1.19 -27.96
N VAL A 452 -33.18 1.52 -28.41
CA VAL A 452 -32.07 1.90 -27.52
C VAL A 452 -32.39 3.15 -26.71
N GLN A 453 -32.96 4.19 -27.33
CA GLN A 453 -33.38 5.41 -26.60
C GLN A 453 -34.43 5.10 -25.53
N ASN A 454 -35.46 4.33 -25.89
CA ASN A 454 -36.53 3.94 -24.96
C ASN A 454 -36.01 3.03 -23.84
N ALA A 455 -35.18 2.03 -24.18
CA ALA A 455 -34.53 1.14 -23.22
C ALA A 455 -33.60 1.90 -22.26
N MET A 456 -32.89 2.92 -22.76
CA MET A 456 -32.01 3.75 -21.92
C MET A 456 -32.82 4.57 -20.93
N ALA A 457 -33.87 5.25 -21.40
CA ALA A 457 -34.78 5.99 -20.53
C ALA A 457 -35.45 5.10 -19.47
N SER A 458 -35.90 3.89 -19.84
CA SER A 458 -36.48 2.94 -18.89
C SER A 458 -35.44 2.39 -17.90
N THR A 459 -34.21 2.11 -18.34
CA THR A 459 -33.13 1.60 -17.46
C THR A 459 -32.67 2.67 -16.46
N VAL A 460 -32.55 3.93 -16.88
CA VAL A 460 -32.23 5.07 -16.00
C VAL A 460 -33.36 5.31 -14.99
N SER A 461 -34.63 5.22 -15.42
CA SER A 461 -35.79 5.28 -14.53
C SER A 461 -35.81 4.10 -13.53
N GLU A 462 -35.51 2.88 -14.01
CA GLU A 462 -35.42 1.69 -13.16
C GLU A 462 -34.34 1.87 -12.09
N LEU A 463 -33.22 2.55 -12.38
CA LEU A 463 -32.15 2.80 -11.41
C LEU A 463 -32.69 3.42 -10.10
N THR A 464 -33.68 4.31 -10.20
CA THR A 464 -34.37 4.93 -9.05
C THR A 464 -35.54 4.12 -8.49
N ASN A 465 -36.02 3.09 -9.19
CA ASN A 465 -37.20 2.32 -8.82
C ASN A 465 -36.84 1.16 -7.87
N GLY A 466 -37.13 1.33 -6.58
CA GLY A 466 -36.86 0.35 -5.53
C GLY A 466 -35.46 0.50 -4.89
N LEU A 467 -35.23 -0.23 -3.81
CA LEU A 467 -34.00 -0.11 -3.03
C LEU A 467 -32.76 -0.60 -3.82
N PRO A 468 -31.65 0.16 -3.81
CA PRO A 468 -30.36 -0.34 -4.27
C PRO A 468 -29.81 -1.40 -3.30
N SER A 469 -28.76 -2.09 -3.72
CA SER A 469 -28.07 -3.06 -2.89
C SER A 469 -27.16 -2.31 -1.92
N ILE A 470 -27.34 -2.53 -0.62
CA ILE A 470 -26.78 -1.70 0.46
C ILE A 470 -25.99 -2.58 1.41
N ALA A 471 -24.81 -2.12 1.83
CA ALA A 471 -24.05 -2.65 2.94
C ALA A 471 -23.74 -1.56 3.97
N ALA A 472 -23.48 -1.99 5.20
CA ALA A 472 -22.97 -1.14 6.26
C ALA A 472 -21.82 -1.86 6.96
N GLY A 473 -20.94 -1.12 7.61
CA GLY A 473 -19.80 -1.73 8.29
C GLY A 473 -18.99 -0.78 9.15
N VAL A 474 -18.05 -1.37 9.86
CA VAL A 474 -17.04 -0.66 10.66
C VAL A 474 -15.66 -1.20 10.30
N GLY A 475 -14.63 -0.36 10.39
CA GLY A 475 -13.29 -0.74 9.95
C GLY A 475 -12.19 0.16 10.49
N LEU A 476 -10.97 -0.17 10.09
CA LEU A 476 -9.74 0.54 10.43
C LEU A 476 -9.05 0.96 9.13
N VAL A 477 -8.74 2.25 9.01
CA VAL A 477 -8.07 2.84 7.85
C VAL A 477 -6.67 3.29 8.25
N TYR A 478 -5.66 2.84 7.51
CA TYR A 478 -4.29 3.30 7.63
C TYR A 478 -3.83 3.96 6.34
N ALA A 479 -3.49 5.25 6.41
CA ALA A 479 -3.02 6.07 5.30
C ALA A 479 -1.48 6.05 5.24
N HIS A 480 -0.92 5.08 4.53
CA HIS A 480 0.51 5.07 4.22
C HIS A 480 0.80 6.09 3.09
N PRO A 481 1.99 6.72 3.02
CA PRO A 481 2.29 7.71 1.96
C PRO A 481 2.19 7.20 0.51
N VAL A 482 2.11 5.88 0.31
CA VAL A 482 2.02 5.22 -1.01
C VAL A 482 0.62 4.67 -1.29
N ALA A 483 -0.14 4.27 -0.26
CA ALA A 483 -1.42 3.56 -0.41
C ALA A 483 -2.27 3.67 0.86
N ARG A 484 -3.59 3.51 0.72
CA ARG A 484 -4.52 3.39 1.83
C ARG A 484 -4.86 1.92 2.04
N PHE A 485 -4.74 1.48 3.28
CA PHE A 485 -5.13 0.14 3.75
C PHE A 485 -6.42 0.27 4.54
N GLU A 486 -7.40 -0.56 4.24
CA GLU A 486 -8.67 -0.65 4.96
C GLU A 486 -8.90 -2.10 5.43
N LEU A 487 -9.10 -2.27 6.74
CA LEU A 487 -9.58 -3.50 7.33
C LEU A 487 -11.04 -3.29 7.73
N ASN A 488 -11.96 -3.72 6.88
CA ASN A 488 -13.40 -3.50 7.06
C ASN A 488 -14.09 -4.77 7.54
N PHE A 489 -15.06 -4.62 8.43
CA PHE A 489 -16.06 -5.62 8.76
C PHE A 489 -17.39 -5.16 8.15
N SER A 490 -17.85 -5.87 7.13
CA SER A 490 -18.99 -5.49 6.30
C SER A 490 -20.18 -6.43 6.44
N LEU A 491 -21.38 -5.84 6.49
CA LEU A 491 -22.66 -6.54 6.50
C LEU A 491 -23.53 -6.02 5.34
N PRO A 492 -23.73 -6.79 4.25
CA PRO A 492 -24.77 -6.50 3.29
C PRO A 492 -26.15 -6.56 3.97
N LEU A 493 -26.88 -5.45 3.87
CA LEU A 493 -28.23 -5.24 4.42
C LEU A 493 -29.31 -5.54 3.38
N VAL A 494 -29.05 -5.17 2.12
CA VAL A 494 -29.96 -5.39 0.98
C VAL A 494 -29.14 -6.00 -0.16
N LEU A 495 -29.59 -7.16 -0.65
CA LEU A 495 -29.02 -7.91 -1.76
C LEU A 495 -30.13 -8.18 -2.77
N ARG A 496 -29.89 -7.92 -4.06
CA ARG A 496 -30.85 -8.27 -5.11
C ARG A 496 -30.58 -9.69 -5.60
N LYS A 497 -31.61 -10.34 -6.17
CA LYS A 497 -31.51 -11.73 -6.63
C LYS A 497 -30.44 -11.84 -7.73
N GLY A 498 -29.46 -12.72 -7.52
CA GLY A 498 -28.35 -12.94 -8.45
C GLY A 498 -27.10 -12.11 -8.17
N GLU A 499 -27.07 -11.29 -7.12
CA GLU A 499 -25.86 -10.57 -6.69
C GLU A 499 -25.09 -11.31 -5.60
N GLU A 500 -23.77 -11.19 -5.61
CA GLU A 500 -22.88 -11.89 -4.69
C GLU A 500 -22.45 -11.03 -3.50
N GLY A 501 -23.17 -11.19 -2.38
CA GLY A 501 -22.83 -10.58 -1.09
C GLY A 501 -21.66 -11.27 -0.39
N ARG A 502 -20.87 -10.49 0.36
CA ARG A 502 -19.81 -10.98 1.26
C ARG A 502 -19.96 -10.39 2.65
N LYS A 503 -20.26 -11.24 3.64
CA LYS A 503 -20.30 -10.88 5.06
C LYS A 503 -18.91 -10.94 5.69
N GLY A 504 -18.73 -10.24 6.82
CA GLY A 504 -17.57 -10.40 7.69
C GLY A 504 -16.37 -9.56 7.26
N LEU A 505 -15.17 -10.11 7.44
CA LEU A 505 -13.91 -9.38 7.28
C LEU A 505 -13.51 -9.25 5.79
N GLN A 506 -13.29 -8.01 5.38
CA GLN A 506 -12.92 -7.61 4.03
C GLN A 506 -11.72 -6.66 4.10
N PHE A 507 -10.58 -7.12 3.57
CA PHE A 507 -9.37 -6.32 3.47
C PHE A 507 -9.31 -5.64 2.11
N GLY A 508 -9.17 -4.31 2.13
CA GLY A 508 -8.99 -3.47 0.95
C GLY A 508 -7.65 -2.78 1.00
N ILE A 509 -6.93 -2.82 -0.11
CA ILE A 509 -5.78 -1.94 -0.34
C ILE A 509 -6.05 -1.22 -1.66
N GLY A 510 -5.69 0.04 -1.71
CA GLY A 510 -5.73 0.83 -2.92
C GLY A 510 -5.10 2.20 -2.74
N ILE A 511 -4.72 2.82 -3.85
CA ILE A 511 -4.62 4.29 -3.95
C ILE A 511 -6.04 4.87 -4.11
N ASN A 512 -6.94 4.05 -4.65
CA ASN A 512 -8.25 4.40 -5.14
C ASN A 512 -9.34 3.53 -4.47
N PHE A 513 -10.34 4.15 -3.85
CA PHE A 513 -11.51 3.51 -3.18
C PHE A 513 -12.82 4.07 -3.76
N LEU A 514 -14.02 3.72 -3.31
CA LEU A 514 -15.31 4.26 -3.82
C LEU A 514 -15.43 5.79 -3.62
N LEU A 515 -14.53 6.33 -2.81
CA LEU A 515 -14.30 7.75 -2.58
C LEU A 515 -13.43 8.41 -3.68
N ALA A 516 -12.60 7.68 -4.41
CA ALA A 516 -11.84 8.12 -5.58
C ALA A 516 -11.26 6.91 -6.33
N ALA A 517 -11.90 6.41 -7.40
CA ALA A 517 -11.40 5.35 -8.26
C ALA A 517 -12.02 5.42 -9.65
N MET A 518 -11.14 5.61 -10.65
CA MET A 518 -11.30 4.96 -11.93
C MET A 518 -10.22 3.89 -12.05
N ALA A 519 -10.62 2.62 -12.11
CA ALA A 519 -9.68 1.49 -12.22
C ALA A 519 -10.37 0.21 -12.75
N GLN A 520 -10.95 0.24 -13.96
CA GLN A 520 -11.43 -1.00 -14.61
C GLN A 520 -11.11 -1.16 -16.10
N TYR A 521 -10.94 -0.09 -16.90
CA TYR A 521 -10.74 -0.22 -18.35
C TYR A 521 -9.62 0.60 -19.00
N TYR A 522 -8.86 1.36 -18.21
CA TYR A 522 -7.70 2.11 -18.68
C TYR A 522 -6.54 1.94 -17.71
N PRO A 523 -5.30 1.68 -18.19
CA PRO A 523 -4.11 1.77 -17.37
C PRO A 523 -3.82 3.24 -17.04
N GLN A 524 -4.52 3.80 -16.04
CA GLN A 524 -4.17 5.10 -15.50
C GLN A 524 -2.84 4.98 -14.77
N GLN A 525 -1.76 5.37 -15.45
CA GLN A 525 -0.49 5.64 -14.77
C GLN A 525 -0.71 6.70 -13.69
N GLN A 526 -0.07 6.51 -12.54
CA GLN A 526 0.04 7.58 -11.55
C GLN A 526 0.58 8.86 -12.23
N PRO A 527 0.04 10.05 -11.93
CA PRO A 527 0.58 11.30 -12.43
C PRO A 527 1.97 11.55 -11.84
N TYR A 528 3.00 11.10 -12.57
CA TYR A 528 4.41 11.37 -12.30
C TYR A 528 4.69 12.85 -12.60
N GLY A 529 4.27 13.73 -11.69
CA GLY A 529 4.29 15.17 -11.91
C GLY A 529 3.65 16.05 -10.83
N VAL A 530 3.02 15.47 -9.78
CA VAL A 530 2.59 16.25 -8.60
C VAL A 530 3.22 15.65 -7.34
N GLN A 531 4.51 15.91 -7.14
CA GLN A 531 5.05 15.90 -5.79
C GLN A 531 4.52 17.15 -5.08
N SER A 532 3.42 17.01 -4.33
CA SER A 532 3.27 17.82 -3.13
C SER A 532 4.52 17.59 -2.29
N SER A 533 5.23 18.66 -1.93
CA SER A 533 6.48 18.59 -1.18
C SER A 533 6.20 18.08 0.23
N ALA A 534 6.16 16.76 0.39
CA ALA A 534 6.31 16.12 1.68
C ALA A 534 7.65 16.59 2.25
N GLN A 535 7.58 17.48 3.25
CA GLN A 535 8.75 17.94 3.98
C GLN A 535 9.42 16.71 4.56
N ASN A 536 10.55 16.35 3.95
CA ASN A 536 11.32 15.20 4.36
C ASN A 536 11.79 15.42 5.80
N LEU A 537 11.96 14.33 6.56
CA LEU A 537 12.63 14.40 7.85
C LEU A 537 14.02 14.99 7.62
N GLN A 538 14.19 16.26 7.99
CA GLN A 538 15.48 16.95 7.94
C GLN A 538 16.38 16.40 9.03
N PHE A 539 16.98 15.25 8.75
CA PHE A 539 18.28 14.93 9.32
C PHE A 539 19.25 15.99 8.78
N TYR A 540 19.63 16.91 9.66
CA TYR A 540 20.61 17.96 9.36
C TYR A 540 21.89 17.31 8.78
N PRO A 541 22.34 17.69 7.57
CA PRO A 541 23.67 17.30 7.10
C PRO A 541 24.71 18.15 7.82
N SER A 542 25.27 17.64 8.92
CA SER A 542 26.44 18.25 9.57
C SER A 542 27.64 18.21 8.61
N SER A 543 27.94 19.34 7.99
CA SER A 543 29.13 19.52 7.17
C SER A 543 30.38 19.54 8.06
N TYR A 544 31.07 18.41 8.18
CA TYR A 544 32.40 18.36 8.79
C TYR A 544 33.47 18.71 7.76
N THR A 545 34.29 19.71 8.11
CA THR A 545 35.47 20.12 7.35
C THR A 545 36.53 19.03 7.38
N SER A 546 37.12 18.72 6.22
CA SER A 546 38.18 17.73 6.06
C SER A 546 39.52 18.18 6.65
N VAL A 547 40.15 17.34 7.48
CA VAL A 547 41.60 17.40 7.79
C VAL A 547 42.18 15.98 7.74
N SER A 548 43.47 15.88 7.43
CA SER A 548 44.18 14.78 6.78
C SER A 548 44.92 13.78 7.68
N GLY A 549 45.11 12.53 7.19
CA GLY A 549 46.37 11.79 7.37
C GLY A 549 46.29 10.28 7.66
N HIS A 550 46.71 9.44 6.69
CA HIS A 550 47.38 8.10 6.80
C HIS A 550 46.75 6.97 7.68
N THR A 551 46.80 5.66 7.36
CA THR A 551 47.63 4.86 6.43
C THR A 551 46.85 3.73 5.71
N THR A 552 47.19 3.46 4.44
CA THR A 552 46.97 2.22 3.64
C THR A 552 47.85 1.04 4.13
N PRO A 553 47.79 -0.22 3.62
CA PRO A 553 47.29 -0.75 2.31
C PRO A 553 46.35 -2.00 2.46
N SER A 554 45.96 -2.84 1.47
CA SER A 554 46.17 -3.03 0.01
C SER A 554 44.97 -3.87 -0.51
N GLN A 555 44.26 -3.50 -1.59
CA GLN A 555 44.46 -3.89 -3.01
C GLN A 555 44.12 -5.35 -3.44
N ALA A 556 43.63 -5.43 -4.70
CA ALA A 556 43.42 -6.59 -5.59
C ALA A 556 42.12 -7.44 -5.42
N SER A 557 41.56 -8.14 -6.44
CA SER A 557 41.20 -7.81 -7.85
C SER A 557 41.05 -9.08 -8.73
N TYR A 558 39.88 -9.25 -9.38
CA TYR A 558 39.62 -9.95 -10.67
C TYR A 558 39.74 -11.50 -10.87
N GLY A 559 38.77 -12.05 -11.64
CA GLY A 559 38.83 -13.34 -12.40
C GLY A 559 38.47 -14.63 -11.62
N GLY A 560 37.94 -15.72 -12.22
CA GLY A 560 37.51 -16.03 -13.60
C GLY A 560 37.57 -17.56 -13.92
N PHE A 561 36.72 -18.08 -14.82
CA PHE A 561 36.58 -19.52 -15.26
C PHE A 561 35.99 -20.52 -14.22
N GLY A 562 35.30 -21.64 -14.57
CA GLY A 562 34.76 -22.12 -15.86
C GLY A 562 34.93 -23.64 -16.13
N GLY A 563 33.84 -24.42 -16.29
CA GLY A 563 33.88 -25.82 -16.83
C GLY A 563 33.03 -26.89 -16.11
N ALA A 564 32.47 -27.86 -16.86
CA ALA A 564 31.64 -29.03 -16.42
C ALA A 564 32.24 -30.35 -17.02
N PRO A 565 31.60 -31.56 -17.14
CA PRO A 565 30.28 -32.09 -16.66
C PRO A 565 30.20 -33.60 -16.20
N ASN A 566 29.07 -33.98 -15.54
CA ASN A 566 28.41 -35.34 -15.49
C ASN A 566 29.16 -36.58 -14.90
N PRO A 567 28.57 -37.81 -14.72
CA PRO A 567 27.20 -38.31 -14.99
C PRO A 567 26.49 -39.21 -13.91
N ALA A 568 25.24 -39.63 -14.23
CA ALA A 568 24.44 -40.75 -13.65
C ALA A 568 23.95 -40.59 -12.19
N SER A 569 22.80 -41.11 -11.75
CA SER A 569 21.69 -41.92 -12.33
C SER A 569 20.35 -41.47 -11.67
N GLN A 570 19.15 -42.05 -11.82
CA GLN A 570 18.60 -43.28 -12.46
C GLN A 570 17.11 -43.03 -12.81
N ALA A 571 16.41 -43.93 -13.54
CA ALA A 571 14.99 -43.78 -13.88
C ALA A 571 14.27 -45.11 -14.22
N TYR A 572 12.92 -45.04 -14.34
CA TYR A 572 11.97 -46.02 -14.93
C TYR A 572 11.51 -47.22 -14.06
N PRO A 573 10.32 -47.85 -14.32
CA PRO A 573 9.57 -47.84 -15.59
C PRO A 573 8.03 -47.58 -15.56
N VAL A 574 7.47 -47.57 -16.79
CA VAL A 574 6.05 -47.43 -17.17
C VAL A 574 5.60 -48.68 -17.94
N GLY A 575 4.32 -49.06 -17.83
CA GLY A 575 3.61 -50.01 -18.73
C GLY A 575 2.74 -51.03 -17.97
N GLY A 576 1.56 -51.45 -18.43
CA GLY A 576 0.75 -51.01 -19.58
C GLY A 576 -0.52 -51.86 -19.79
N VAL A 577 -1.54 -51.28 -20.45
CA VAL A 577 -2.65 -51.87 -21.26
C VAL A 577 -3.42 -53.12 -20.77
N GLY A 578 -4.76 -53.01 -20.66
CA GLY A 578 -5.73 -54.12 -20.70
C GLY A 578 -7.18 -53.64 -20.50
N GLY A 579 -8.13 -54.02 -21.36
CA GLY A 579 -9.52 -53.51 -21.34
C GLY A 579 -10.61 -54.57 -21.11
N GLY A 580 -11.86 -54.13 -20.90
CA GLY A 580 -13.03 -55.00 -20.70
C GLY A 580 -14.37 -54.25 -20.73
N TYR A 581 -15.43 -54.91 -21.21
CA TYR A 581 -16.76 -54.34 -21.52
C TYR A 581 -17.84 -54.73 -20.49
N GLY A 582 -18.84 -53.85 -20.27
CA GLY A 582 -20.24 -54.25 -20.00
C GLY A 582 -20.80 -54.16 -18.55
N GLY A 583 -22.10 -53.79 -18.44
CA GLY A 583 -22.92 -53.96 -17.22
C GLY A 583 -24.03 -52.91 -17.03
N PHE A 584 -25.31 -53.32 -16.97
CA PHE A 584 -26.52 -52.45 -16.93
C PHE A 584 -27.23 -52.46 -15.56
N GLY A 585 -28.00 -51.40 -15.26
CA GLY A 585 -29.06 -51.35 -14.22
C GLY A 585 -28.63 -50.77 -12.86
N SER A 586 -29.43 -50.00 -12.11
CA SER A 586 -30.86 -49.64 -12.20
C SER A 586 -31.14 -48.40 -11.30
N PRO A 587 -32.39 -47.96 -11.02
CA PRO A 587 -33.28 -47.16 -11.85
C PRO A 587 -33.39 -45.68 -11.37
N SER A 588 -34.21 -44.90 -12.06
CA SER A 588 -34.54 -43.50 -11.71
C SER A 588 -35.37 -43.35 -10.42
N ALA A 589 -35.07 -42.30 -9.66
CA ALA A 589 -35.99 -41.68 -8.71
C ALA A 589 -36.14 -40.19 -9.12
N GLY A 590 -37.36 -39.76 -9.42
CA GLY A 590 -37.62 -38.41 -9.93
C GLY A 590 -37.50 -37.35 -8.83
N VAL A 591 -36.71 -36.29 -9.08
CA VAL A 591 -36.68 -35.11 -8.21
C VAL A 591 -37.86 -34.21 -8.55
N SER A 592 -39.01 -34.48 -7.94
CA SER A 592 -40.14 -33.55 -7.82
C SER A 592 -40.10 -32.83 -6.46
N GLY A 593 -39.08 -31.98 -6.28
CA GLY A 593 -38.91 -31.14 -5.10
C GLY A 593 -39.56 -29.76 -5.29
N ARG A 594 -40.50 -29.37 -4.43
CA ARG A 594 -41.09 -28.03 -4.43
C ARG A 594 -40.02 -26.97 -4.15
N MET A 595 -39.84 -26.05 -5.10
CA MET A 595 -38.96 -24.88 -4.98
C MET A 595 -39.52 -23.90 -3.95
N GLY A 596 -39.03 -23.91 -2.70
CA GLY A 596 -39.57 -22.98 -1.70
C GLY A 596 -39.22 -23.15 -0.23
N GLU A 597 -38.12 -23.80 0.17
CA GLU A 597 -37.57 -23.63 1.53
C GLU A 597 -36.10 -24.10 1.63
N GLN A 598 -35.32 -23.42 2.48
CA GLN A 598 -33.86 -23.58 2.72
C GLN A 598 -32.92 -23.19 1.56
N GLY A 599 -31.75 -22.61 1.91
CA GLY A 599 -30.78 -22.03 0.97
C GLY A 599 -30.56 -20.50 1.08
N GLY A 600 -31.05 -19.85 2.14
CA GLY A 600 -30.80 -18.43 2.41
C GLY A 600 -29.84 -18.22 3.59
N LEU A 601 -28.86 -17.31 3.43
CA LEU A 601 -27.92 -16.94 4.49
C LEU A 601 -28.67 -16.52 5.78
N ARG A 602 -28.33 -17.10 6.93
CA ARG A 602 -28.93 -16.72 8.23
C ARG A 602 -28.83 -15.21 8.45
N THR A 603 -29.97 -14.59 8.77
CA THR A 603 -30.08 -13.16 9.07
C THR A 603 -29.98 -12.96 10.59
N GLY A 604 -29.06 -12.10 11.03
CA GLY A 604 -28.87 -11.80 12.45
C GLY A 604 -27.44 -11.34 12.77
N TRP A 605 -27.29 -10.57 13.86
CA TRP A 605 -26.02 -10.01 14.29
C TRP A 605 -24.99 -11.09 14.62
N LEU A 606 -25.40 -12.15 15.33
CA LEU A 606 -24.52 -13.27 15.69
C LEU A 606 -24.02 -14.07 14.47
N ALA A 607 -24.83 -14.18 13.41
CA ALA A 607 -24.44 -14.84 12.16
C ALA A 607 -23.38 -14.04 11.37
N ALA A 608 -23.19 -12.75 11.66
CA ALA A 608 -22.10 -11.96 11.06
C ALA A 608 -20.74 -12.21 11.72
N PHE A 609 -20.71 -12.78 12.94
CA PHE A 609 -19.48 -13.17 13.64
C PHE A 609 -19.05 -14.62 13.35
N GLY A 610 -19.86 -15.40 12.61
CA GLY A 610 -19.50 -16.74 12.15
C GLY A 610 -18.58 -16.69 10.92
N THR A 611 -17.68 -17.66 10.81
CA THR A 611 -16.82 -17.88 9.63
C THR A 611 -17.40 -18.94 8.67
N GLU A 612 -18.69 -19.25 8.80
CA GLU A 612 -19.40 -20.19 7.93
C GLU A 612 -19.52 -19.59 6.51
N GLY A 613 -19.03 -20.34 5.52
CA GLY A 613 -19.23 -20.05 4.09
C GLY A 613 -20.62 -20.48 3.62
N TYR A 614 -20.80 -20.58 2.30
CA TYR A 614 -21.97 -21.27 1.75
C TYR A 614 -21.90 -22.78 2.03
N ASP A 615 -23.04 -23.48 2.02
CA ASP A 615 -23.09 -24.95 2.17
C ASP A 615 -22.18 -25.61 1.10
N GLY A 616 -21.03 -26.16 1.55
CA GLY A 616 -20.03 -26.81 0.68
C GLY A 616 -18.69 -26.08 0.53
N GLU A 617 -18.55 -24.82 0.98
CA GLU A 617 -17.24 -24.14 1.06
C GLU A 617 -16.58 -24.44 2.43
N PRO A 618 -15.33 -24.96 2.50
CA PRO A 618 -14.61 -25.06 3.76
C PRO A 618 -14.38 -23.65 4.34
N PRO A 619 -14.47 -23.45 5.66
CA PRO A 619 -14.27 -22.14 6.26
C PRO A 619 -12.90 -21.57 5.91
N LEU A 620 -12.84 -20.26 5.67
CA LEU A 620 -11.66 -19.55 5.15
C LEU A 620 -10.40 -19.69 6.05
N LEU A 621 -10.58 -20.13 7.30
CA LEU A 621 -9.49 -20.47 8.22
C LEU A 621 -8.90 -21.87 7.97
N GLU A 622 -9.72 -22.84 7.55
CA GLU A 622 -9.30 -24.18 7.14
C GLU A 622 -8.57 -24.12 5.79
N GLU A 623 -9.04 -23.29 4.85
CA GLU A 623 -8.35 -22.98 3.59
C GLU A 623 -6.98 -22.29 3.82
N LEU A 624 -6.81 -21.54 4.91
CA LEU A 624 -5.51 -21.00 5.36
C LEU A 624 -4.67 -21.97 6.23
N GLY A 625 -5.15 -23.18 6.51
CA GLY A 625 -4.44 -24.16 7.34
C GLY A 625 -4.41 -23.84 8.85
N VAL A 626 -5.42 -23.13 9.36
CA VAL A 626 -5.53 -22.70 10.77
C VAL A 626 -6.50 -23.60 11.54
N ASN A 627 -5.97 -24.58 12.28
CA ASN A 627 -6.79 -25.49 13.09
C ASN A 627 -7.29 -24.82 14.39
N PHE A 628 -8.57 -24.44 14.44
CA PHE A 628 -9.17 -23.73 15.56
C PHE A 628 -9.33 -24.59 16.83
N GLU A 629 -9.56 -25.90 16.69
CA GLU A 629 -9.68 -26.83 17.82
C GLU A 629 -8.35 -26.98 18.56
N HIS A 630 -7.25 -27.04 17.79
CA HIS A 630 -5.91 -27.14 18.34
C HIS A 630 -5.45 -25.83 19.02
N ILE A 631 -5.76 -24.67 18.42
CA ILE A 631 -5.58 -23.35 19.06
C ILE A 631 -6.34 -23.30 20.38
N ARG A 632 -7.64 -23.66 20.39
CA ARG A 632 -8.49 -23.64 21.59
C ARG A 632 -7.93 -24.52 22.70
N THR A 633 -7.48 -25.73 22.36
CA THR A 633 -6.95 -26.70 23.33
C THR A 633 -5.66 -26.19 23.97
N LYS A 634 -4.67 -25.76 23.17
CA LYS A 634 -3.41 -25.18 23.67
C LYS A 634 -3.65 -23.92 24.52
N THR A 635 -4.60 -23.09 24.11
CA THR A 635 -5.01 -21.87 24.83
C THR A 635 -5.57 -22.18 26.22
N LEU A 636 -6.44 -23.19 26.34
CA LEU A 636 -6.99 -23.63 27.62
C LEU A 636 -5.92 -24.27 28.52
N THR A 637 -4.96 -25.01 27.95
CA THR A 637 -3.83 -25.58 28.71
C THR A 637 -2.90 -24.50 29.27
N VAL A 638 -2.60 -23.42 28.53
CA VAL A 638 -1.83 -22.26 29.06
C VAL A 638 -2.61 -21.50 30.15
N LEU A 639 -3.92 -21.38 29.98
CA LEU A 639 -4.80 -20.70 30.93
C LEU A 639 -5.05 -21.50 32.22
N ASN A 640 -4.69 -22.78 32.29
CA ASN A 640 -4.82 -23.59 33.49
C ASN A 640 -3.45 -24.06 34.01
N PRO A 641 -2.80 -23.32 34.93
CA PRO A 641 -1.48 -23.68 35.47
C PRO A 641 -1.49 -24.98 36.29
N PHE A 642 -2.65 -25.54 36.60
CA PHE A 642 -2.81 -26.83 37.29
C PHE A 642 -3.12 -28.00 36.35
N ALA A 643 -3.28 -27.75 35.04
CA ALA A 643 -3.44 -28.81 34.05
C ALA A 643 -2.14 -29.62 33.90
N ARG A 644 -2.28 -30.95 33.73
CA ARG A 644 -1.16 -31.80 33.32
C ARG A 644 -0.91 -31.55 31.83
N ILE A 645 0.36 -31.33 31.47
CA ILE A 645 0.76 -31.08 30.09
C ILE A 645 1.05 -32.44 29.45
N ASP A 646 0.17 -32.89 28.57
CA ASP A 646 0.35 -34.12 27.81
C ASP A 646 1.45 -33.96 26.76
N GLN A 647 2.32 -34.97 26.65
CA GLN A 647 3.54 -34.87 25.85
C GLN A 647 3.27 -34.78 24.34
N HIS A 648 2.11 -35.27 23.89
CA HIS A 648 1.66 -35.27 22.49
C HIS A 648 0.94 -33.97 22.06
N LEU A 649 0.57 -33.09 23.01
CA LEU A 649 -0.11 -31.81 22.70
C LEU A 649 0.80 -30.80 21.96
N MET A 650 2.10 -31.07 21.88
CA MET A 650 3.09 -30.17 21.31
C MET A 650 3.81 -30.71 20.06
N ASP A 651 3.41 -31.87 19.55
CA ASP A 651 4.05 -32.44 18.37
C ASP A 651 3.77 -31.59 17.11
N ASP A 652 2.54 -31.08 17.02
CA ASP A 652 2.07 -30.19 15.95
C ASP A 652 2.44 -28.72 16.23
N SER A 653 3.03 -28.06 15.22
CA SER A 653 3.75 -26.78 15.36
C SER A 653 2.93 -25.55 14.94
N ASP A 654 1.80 -25.30 15.59
CA ASP A 654 0.93 -24.13 15.32
C ASP A 654 1.64 -22.80 15.58
N LEU A 655 2.12 -22.15 14.51
CA LEU A 655 2.68 -20.80 14.60
C LEU A 655 1.58 -19.72 14.56
N TYR A 656 0.44 -19.98 13.92
CA TYR A 656 -0.63 -19.00 13.73
C TYR A 656 -1.24 -18.48 15.04
N GLY A 657 -1.49 -19.34 16.03
CA GLY A 657 -2.00 -18.92 17.35
C GLY A 657 -1.00 -18.05 18.11
N ALA A 658 0.29 -18.42 18.08
CA ALA A 658 1.37 -17.61 18.65
C ALA A 658 1.46 -16.21 18.00
N LEU A 659 1.37 -16.14 16.67
CA LEU A 659 1.39 -14.89 15.91
C LEU A 659 0.16 -14.02 16.22
N LEU A 660 -1.02 -14.64 16.32
CA LEU A 660 -2.27 -13.98 16.72
C LEU A 660 -2.15 -13.29 18.09
N TYR A 661 -1.58 -13.96 19.11
CA TYR A 661 -1.42 -13.37 20.44
C TYR A 661 -0.41 -12.21 20.47
N ILE A 662 0.67 -12.28 19.70
CA ILE A 662 1.63 -11.17 19.57
C ILE A 662 0.97 -9.97 18.87
N VAL A 663 0.16 -10.20 17.82
CA VAL A 663 -0.61 -9.14 17.15
C VAL A 663 -1.65 -8.54 18.09
N LEU A 664 -2.41 -9.35 18.83
CA LEU A 664 -3.41 -8.88 19.81
C LEU A 664 -2.76 -8.04 20.93
N TYR A 665 -1.59 -8.45 21.42
CA TYR A 665 -0.83 -7.63 22.37
C TYR A 665 -0.45 -6.27 21.78
N GLY A 666 0.05 -6.26 20.54
CA GLY A 666 0.38 -5.04 19.79
C GLY A 666 -0.83 -4.12 19.55
N THR A 667 -2.01 -4.68 19.21
CA THR A 667 -3.22 -3.88 19.01
C THR A 667 -3.76 -3.32 20.32
N PHE A 668 -3.74 -4.09 21.41
CA PHE A 668 -4.15 -3.59 22.73
C PHE A 668 -3.22 -2.51 23.27
N LEU A 669 -1.90 -2.62 23.05
CA LEU A 669 -0.97 -1.54 23.35
C LEU A 669 -1.24 -0.30 22.48
N LEU A 670 -1.48 -0.47 21.18
CA LEU A 670 -1.83 0.65 20.30
C LEU A 670 -3.13 1.36 20.73
N LEU A 671 -4.16 0.61 21.16
CA LEU A 671 -5.40 1.15 21.72
C LEU A 671 -5.19 1.82 23.10
N SER A 672 -4.16 1.40 23.85
CA SER A 672 -3.67 2.09 25.06
C SER A 672 -2.84 3.36 24.72
N GLY A 673 -2.62 3.68 23.43
CA GLY A 673 -1.83 4.82 22.96
C GLY A 673 -0.34 4.54 22.77
N LYS A 674 0.09 3.28 22.84
CA LYS A 674 1.50 2.83 22.91
C LYS A 674 1.92 2.17 21.60
N VAL A 675 2.61 2.91 20.72
CA VAL A 675 3.00 2.44 19.37
C VAL A 675 4.44 1.89 19.37
N PHE A 676 4.60 0.59 19.63
CA PHE A 676 5.91 -0.07 19.76
C PHE A 676 6.10 -1.32 18.88
N TYR A 677 5.30 -1.50 17.82
CA TYR A 677 5.31 -2.69 16.95
C TYR A 677 6.70 -3.16 16.51
N GLY A 678 7.59 -2.26 16.08
CA GLY A 678 8.95 -2.61 15.68
C GLY A 678 9.80 -3.20 16.81
N TYR A 679 9.65 -2.69 18.04
CA TYR A 679 10.34 -3.22 19.23
C TYR A 679 9.73 -4.54 19.70
N ILE A 680 8.41 -4.67 19.67
CA ILE A 680 7.70 -5.91 20.00
C ILE A 680 8.14 -7.03 19.03
N TYR A 681 8.17 -6.74 17.73
CA TYR A 681 8.66 -7.66 16.70
C TYR A 681 10.14 -8.01 16.89
N GLY A 682 11.00 -7.02 17.07
CA GLY A 682 12.44 -7.22 17.26
C GLY A 682 12.77 -8.08 18.48
N VAL A 683 12.16 -7.79 19.64
CA VAL A 683 12.33 -8.58 20.87
C VAL A 683 11.70 -9.97 20.73
N ALA A 684 10.54 -10.11 20.08
CA ALA A 684 9.92 -11.42 19.87
C ALA A 684 10.78 -12.32 18.97
N VAL A 685 11.25 -11.83 17.83
CA VAL A 685 12.09 -12.62 16.90
C VAL A 685 13.47 -12.91 17.52
N PHE A 686 14.18 -11.89 18.00
CA PHE A 686 15.52 -12.11 18.57
C PHE A 686 15.46 -12.94 19.86
N GLY A 687 14.47 -12.70 20.71
CA GLY A 687 14.28 -13.44 21.96
C GLY A 687 13.84 -14.89 21.73
N THR A 688 12.96 -15.17 20.77
CA THR A 688 12.61 -16.57 20.43
C THR A 688 13.81 -17.33 19.85
N VAL A 689 14.63 -16.71 19.00
CA VAL A 689 15.89 -17.31 18.51
C VAL A 689 16.88 -17.55 19.65
N ALA A 690 17.12 -16.57 20.52
CA ALA A 690 18.04 -16.70 21.65
C ALA A 690 17.60 -17.79 22.65
N LEU A 691 16.31 -17.83 22.99
CA LEU A 691 15.74 -18.87 23.85
C LEU A 691 15.80 -20.25 23.20
N HIS A 692 15.53 -20.36 21.90
CA HIS A 692 15.66 -21.62 21.18
C HIS A 692 17.10 -22.15 21.21
N LEU A 693 18.11 -21.29 20.99
CA LEU A 693 19.52 -21.67 21.09
C LEU A 693 19.89 -22.14 22.51
N ILE A 694 19.53 -21.37 23.55
CA ILE A 694 19.82 -21.72 24.95
C ILE A 694 19.15 -23.05 25.33
N LEU A 695 17.87 -23.23 25.00
CA LEU A 695 17.12 -24.44 25.35
C LEU A 695 17.57 -25.66 24.54
N SER A 696 17.98 -25.50 23.27
CA SER A 696 18.57 -26.57 22.46
C SER A 696 19.92 -27.04 23.02
N LEU A 697 20.75 -26.13 23.54
CA LEU A 697 22.00 -26.46 24.22
C LEU A 697 21.80 -27.12 25.60
N MET A 698 20.68 -26.85 26.27
CA MET A 698 20.33 -27.47 27.56
C MET A 698 19.62 -28.83 27.41
N SER A 699 18.93 -29.05 26.29
CA SER A 699 18.21 -30.29 26.03
C SER A 699 19.16 -31.45 25.68
N PRO A 700 18.90 -32.68 26.16
CA PRO A 700 19.76 -33.82 25.85
C PRO A 700 19.79 -34.09 24.34
N ALA A 701 20.97 -34.48 23.85
CA ALA A 701 21.08 -35.17 22.57
C ALA A 701 20.44 -36.56 22.70
N LEU A 702 19.69 -36.99 21.68
CA LEU A 702 19.28 -38.39 21.58
C LEU A 702 20.45 -39.16 20.98
N ASP A 703 21.05 -40.06 21.75
CA ASP A 703 22.02 -41.02 21.23
C ASP A 703 21.31 -41.90 20.19
N THR A 704 21.65 -41.72 18.91
CA THR A 704 21.20 -42.59 17.82
C THR A 704 21.99 -43.89 17.83
N ALA A 705 21.89 -44.65 18.92
CA ALA A 705 22.28 -46.05 18.92
C ALA A 705 21.27 -46.82 18.04
N PRO A 706 21.71 -47.55 17.00
CA PRO A 706 20.80 -48.39 16.23
C PRO A 706 20.27 -49.49 17.15
N VAL A 707 18.96 -49.52 17.36
CA VAL A 707 18.29 -50.60 18.08
C VAL A 707 18.50 -51.89 17.27
N PRO A 708 19.09 -52.96 17.83
CA PRO A 708 19.22 -54.21 17.11
C PRO A 708 17.83 -54.79 16.86
N ASN A 709 17.48 -54.97 15.57
CA ASN A 709 16.24 -55.63 15.17
C ASN A 709 16.22 -57.05 15.75
N ALA A 710 15.26 -57.35 16.62
CA ALA A 710 15.10 -58.66 17.26
C ALA A 710 14.49 -59.73 16.32
N ALA A 711 14.85 -59.69 15.04
CA ALA A 711 14.22 -60.47 13.96
C ALA A 711 15.20 -60.96 12.88
N ASP A 712 16.50 -61.07 13.19
CA ASP A 712 17.50 -61.67 12.29
C ASP A 712 18.44 -62.63 13.07
N PRO A 713 18.36 -63.97 12.85
CA PRO A 713 19.12 -64.96 13.61
C PRO A 713 20.57 -65.14 13.12
N ALA A 714 21.03 -64.40 12.11
CA ALA A 714 22.28 -64.69 11.41
C ALA A 714 23.56 -64.07 12.02
N ASN A 715 23.48 -63.21 13.04
CA ASN A 715 24.61 -62.33 13.41
C ASN A 715 25.10 -62.44 14.88
N TYR A 716 25.20 -63.67 15.40
CA TYR A 716 25.85 -63.94 16.69
C TYR A 716 27.34 -64.27 16.53
N SER A 717 28.20 -63.26 16.67
CA SER A 717 29.68 -63.41 16.68
C SER A 717 30.27 -62.81 17.95
N PRO A 718 30.71 -63.61 18.94
CA PRO A 718 31.03 -63.11 20.29
C PRO A 718 32.44 -62.48 20.46
N HIS A 719 33.11 -62.10 19.36
CA HIS A 719 34.45 -61.48 19.42
C HIS A 719 34.63 -60.36 18.38
N HIS A 720 34.41 -59.11 18.80
CA HIS A 720 35.08 -57.97 18.18
C HIS A 720 35.49 -56.93 19.24
N LYS A 721 36.78 -56.55 19.22
CA LYS A 721 37.33 -55.44 20.02
C LYS A 721 36.86 -54.10 19.43
N PRO A 722 36.63 -53.06 20.25
CA PRO A 722 36.28 -51.74 19.73
C PRO A 722 37.49 -51.08 19.07
N THR A 723 37.37 -50.74 17.78
CA THR A 723 38.29 -49.85 17.07
C THR A 723 37.77 -48.43 17.14
N MET A 724 38.59 -47.49 17.63
CA MET A 724 38.29 -46.07 17.55
C MET A 724 38.59 -45.54 16.14
N SER A 725 37.60 -44.91 15.51
CA SER A 725 37.80 -44.06 14.33
C SER A 725 36.64 -43.09 14.14
N ASP A 726 37.00 -41.84 13.81
CA ASP A 726 36.21 -40.80 13.15
C ASP A 726 35.02 -40.17 13.89
N SER A 727 35.40 -39.27 14.81
CA SER A 727 34.62 -38.09 15.18
C SER A 727 34.39 -37.18 13.96
N SER A 728 33.22 -37.29 13.32
CA SER A 728 32.77 -36.32 12.31
C SER A 728 32.05 -35.15 12.99
N ALA A 729 32.54 -33.93 12.75
CA ALA A 729 32.05 -32.72 13.40
C ALA A 729 30.74 -32.20 12.76
N ALA A 730 29.61 -32.77 13.18
CA ALA A 730 28.29 -32.19 12.98
C ALA A 730 27.85 -31.44 14.26
N GLY A 731 27.33 -30.21 14.11
CA GLY A 731 27.02 -29.34 15.25
C GLY A 731 25.96 -29.90 16.20
N HIS A 732 26.27 -29.91 17.50
CA HIS A 732 25.39 -30.44 18.57
C HIS A 732 24.12 -29.59 18.78
N PHE A 733 23.06 -29.86 18.03
CA PHE A 733 21.71 -29.32 18.27
C PHE A 733 20.72 -30.48 18.49
N SER A 734 19.85 -30.37 19.50
CA SER A 734 18.97 -31.49 19.90
C SER A 734 17.84 -31.74 18.89
N ALA A 735 17.64 -33.01 18.54
CA ALA A 735 16.55 -33.45 17.66
C ALA A 735 15.14 -33.32 18.28
N THR A 736 15.01 -33.00 19.57
CA THR A 736 13.70 -32.96 20.27
C THR A 736 12.99 -31.60 20.20
N LEU A 737 13.76 -30.51 20.10
CA LEU A 737 13.26 -29.14 20.20
C LEU A 737 13.47 -28.41 18.87
N THR A 738 12.43 -28.28 18.04
CA THR A 738 12.52 -27.51 16.78
C THR A 738 12.23 -26.02 17.02
N PHE A 739 12.76 -25.15 16.14
CA PHE A 739 12.48 -23.71 16.18
C PHE A 739 10.97 -23.36 16.16
N PRO A 740 10.13 -23.90 15.24
CA PRO A 740 8.70 -23.58 15.22
C PRO A 740 7.95 -24.07 16.46
N ARG A 741 8.32 -25.22 17.06
CA ARG A 741 7.78 -25.65 18.37
C ARG A 741 8.14 -24.65 19.47
N SER A 742 9.39 -24.17 19.49
CA SER A 742 9.88 -23.19 20.46
C SER A 742 9.13 -21.85 20.35
N ALA A 743 8.95 -21.35 19.12
CA ALA A 743 8.20 -20.12 18.84
C ALA A 743 6.71 -20.27 19.21
N SER A 744 6.10 -21.43 18.92
CA SER A 744 4.71 -21.75 19.29
C SER A 744 4.52 -21.68 20.82
N VAL A 745 5.32 -22.41 21.60
CA VAL A 745 5.26 -22.43 23.07
C VAL A 745 5.37 -21.02 23.66
N LEU A 746 6.32 -20.22 23.18
CA LEU A 746 6.55 -18.85 23.67
C LEU A 746 5.37 -17.92 23.36
N GLY A 747 4.79 -18.00 22.15
CA GLY A 747 3.65 -17.15 21.77
C GLY A 747 2.33 -17.55 22.43
N TYR A 748 2.05 -18.86 22.62
CA TYR A 748 0.88 -19.29 23.39
C TYR A 748 0.98 -18.88 24.86
N CYS A 749 2.15 -19.06 25.49
CA CYS A 749 2.39 -18.64 26.87
C CYS A 749 2.37 -17.11 27.08
N PHE A 750 2.28 -16.32 26.02
CA PHE A 750 2.15 -14.86 26.07
C PHE A 750 0.74 -14.38 26.48
N LEU A 751 -0.27 -15.25 26.43
CA LEU A 751 -1.67 -14.91 26.64
C LEU A 751 -1.99 -14.16 27.95
N PRO A 752 -1.41 -14.48 29.13
CA PRO A 752 -1.64 -13.70 30.34
C PRO A 752 -1.24 -12.21 30.17
N LEU A 753 -0.15 -11.92 29.46
CA LEU A 753 0.24 -10.54 29.14
C LEU A 753 -0.76 -9.86 28.19
N VAL A 754 -1.31 -10.60 27.21
CA VAL A 754 -2.42 -10.13 26.34
C VAL A 754 -3.65 -9.72 27.17
N LEU A 755 -4.02 -10.51 28.19
CA LEU A 755 -5.12 -10.15 29.08
C LEU A 755 -4.80 -8.90 29.91
N THR A 756 -3.57 -8.72 30.39
CA THR A 756 -3.20 -7.48 31.09
C THR A 756 -3.18 -6.25 30.19
N SER A 757 -2.77 -6.37 28.92
CA SER A 757 -2.83 -5.25 27.98
C SER A 757 -4.26 -4.89 27.58
N LEU A 758 -5.19 -5.86 27.54
CA LEU A 758 -6.63 -5.61 27.39
C LEU A 758 -7.18 -4.78 28.57
N VAL A 759 -6.84 -5.12 29.82
CA VAL A 759 -7.18 -4.30 30.99
C VAL A 759 -6.54 -2.90 30.89
N GLY A 760 -5.32 -2.82 30.35
CA GLY A 760 -4.60 -1.58 30.04
C GLY A 760 -5.24 -0.67 28.98
N ILE A 761 -6.27 -1.12 28.25
CA ILE A 761 -7.10 -0.26 27.41
C ILE A 761 -8.05 0.55 28.30
N LEU A 762 -8.63 -0.04 29.35
CA LEU A 762 -9.58 0.63 30.22
C LEU A 762 -8.89 1.42 31.33
N ILE A 763 -7.89 0.83 31.98
CA ILE A 763 -7.26 1.34 33.22
C ILE A 763 -5.79 1.71 32.96
N PRO A 764 -5.27 2.84 33.48
CA PRO A 764 -3.86 3.18 33.35
C PRO A 764 -2.95 2.22 34.16
N MET A 765 -1.97 1.63 33.46
CA MET A 765 -1.08 0.57 33.98
C MET A 765 0.18 1.09 34.70
N ASP A 766 0.36 2.39 34.84
CA ASP A 766 1.43 3.04 35.62
C ASP A 766 1.12 3.15 37.12
N THR A 767 -0.04 2.62 37.54
CA THR A 767 -0.50 2.52 38.93
C THR A 767 0.08 1.30 39.65
N LEU A 768 0.05 1.28 41.00
CA LEU A 768 0.42 0.11 41.81
C LEU A 768 -0.32 -1.16 41.38
N PHE A 769 -1.59 -1.03 41.01
CA PHE A 769 -2.40 -2.12 40.45
C PHE A 769 -1.82 -2.65 39.13
N GLY A 770 -1.41 -1.78 38.22
CA GLY A 770 -0.75 -2.17 36.97
C GLY A 770 0.55 -2.94 37.22
N TYR A 771 1.42 -2.46 38.11
CA TYR A 771 2.65 -3.17 38.47
C TYR A 771 2.39 -4.57 39.04
N LEU A 772 1.43 -4.72 39.96
CA LEU A 772 1.07 -6.01 40.56
C LEU A 772 0.41 -6.97 39.54
N LEU A 773 -0.46 -6.44 38.67
CA LEU A 773 -1.14 -7.22 37.64
C LEU A 773 -0.14 -7.74 36.59
N THR A 774 0.80 -6.90 36.14
CA THR A 774 1.82 -7.29 35.17
C THR A 774 2.84 -8.26 35.77
N THR A 775 3.29 -8.09 37.03
CA THR A 775 4.22 -9.06 37.65
C THR A 775 3.56 -10.42 37.85
N ALA A 776 2.28 -10.45 38.25
CA ALA A 776 1.50 -11.69 38.31
C ALA A 776 1.39 -12.37 36.93
N ALA A 777 1.11 -11.61 35.87
CA ALA A 777 1.03 -12.15 34.51
C ALA A 777 2.37 -12.66 33.98
N VAL A 778 3.49 -11.94 34.21
CA VAL A 778 4.85 -12.41 33.88
C VAL A 778 5.17 -13.72 34.62
N GLY A 779 4.82 -13.81 35.91
CA GLY A 779 4.95 -15.03 36.70
C GLY A 779 4.16 -16.19 36.09
N TRP A 780 2.93 -15.94 35.63
CA TRP A 780 2.08 -16.91 34.96
C TRP A 780 2.66 -17.38 33.61
N CYS A 781 3.09 -16.45 32.75
CA CYS A 781 3.75 -16.74 31.47
C CYS A 781 4.98 -17.63 31.69
N THR A 782 5.83 -17.28 32.66
CA THR A 782 7.04 -18.02 33.04
C THR A 782 6.72 -19.41 33.59
N TYR A 783 5.69 -19.51 34.44
CA TYR A 783 5.26 -20.79 35.01
C TYR A 783 4.75 -21.73 33.91
N SER A 784 3.82 -21.28 33.07
CA SER A 784 3.30 -22.07 31.95
C SER A 784 4.41 -22.49 30.99
N SER A 785 5.23 -21.54 30.53
CA SER A 785 6.26 -21.77 29.54
C SER A 785 7.36 -22.72 30.04
N SER A 786 7.82 -22.57 31.29
CA SER A 786 8.80 -23.50 31.88
C SER A 786 8.26 -24.93 32.04
N GLY A 787 6.96 -25.09 32.32
CA GLY A 787 6.31 -26.40 32.36
C GLY A 787 6.30 -27.07 30.98
N MET A 788 5.91 -26.31 29.95
CA MET A 788 5.87 -26.78 28.56
C MET A 788 7.25 -27.16 28.03
N PHE A 789 8.27 -26.33 28.23
CA PHE A 789 9.63 -26.64 27.79
C PHE A 789 10.24 -27.85 28.52
N CYS A 790 9.99 -28.02 29.83
CA CYS A 790 10.42 -29.23 30.54
C CYS A 790 9.73 -30.52 30.04
N ALA A 791 8.47 -30.45 29.58
CA ALA A 791 7.75 -31.58 29.01
C ALA A 791 8.29 -31.98 27.62
N VAL A 792 8.48 -30.98 26.74
CA VAL A 792 8.97 -31.19 25.36
C VAL A 792 10.43 -31.65 25.35
N ALA A 793 11.33 -30.93 26.02
CA ALA A 793 12.76 -31.23 26.04
C ALA A 793 13.16 -32.36 27.01
N ARG A 794 12.19 -33.04 27.64
CA ARG A 794 12.38 -34.12 28.63
C ARG A 794 13.26 -33.76 29.84
N MET A 795 13.48 -32.47 30.10
CA MET A 795 14.32 -31.94 31.18
C MET A 795 13.63 -32.03 32.56
N ARG A 796 13.60 -33.23 33.15
CA ARG A 796 13.06 -33.46 34.50
C ARG A 796 13.95 -32.79 35.56
N GLY A 797 13.35 -32.10 36.52
CA GLY A 797 14.04 -31.46 37.66
C GLY A 797 14.68 -30.08 37.39
N MET A 798 14.89 -29.68 36.13
CA MET A 798 15.62 -28.45 35.77
C MET A 798 14.73 -27.20 35.57
N ARG A 799 13.46 -27.25 36.00
CA ARG A 799 12.46 -26.21 35.70
C ARG A 799 12.86 -24.80 36.15
N GLY A 800 13.58 -24.66 37.27
CA GLY A 800 14.09 -23.36 37.74
C GLY A 800 15.15 -22.74 36.82
N LEU A 801 16.04 -23.56 36.25
CA LEU A 801 17.08 -23.12 35.33
C LEU A 801 16.49 -22.69 33.98
N VAL A 802 15.44 -23.40 33.52
CA VAL A 802 14.65 -23.05 32.33
C VAL A 802 13.79 -21.79 32.56
N ALA A 803 13.26 -21.60 33.77
CA ALA A 803 12.39 -20.47 34.09
C ALA A 803 13.11 -19.11 34.07
N TYR A 804 14.39 -19.04 34.42
CA TYR A 804 15.14 -17.78 34.47
C TYR A 804 15.21 -17.00 33.14
N PRO A 805 15.70 -17.58 32.02
CA PRO A 805 15.73 -16.86 30.74
C PRO A 805 14.32 -16.58 30.18
N LEU A 806 13.34 -17.44 30.47
CA LEU A 806 11.93 -17.21 30.11
C LEU A 806 11.34 -16.02 30.88
N ALA A 807 11.67 -15.87 32.16
CA ALA A 807 11.25 -14.73 32.97
C ALA A 807 11.79 -13.42 32.38
N LEU A 808 13.08 -13.37 32.04
CA LEU A 808 13.69 -12.19 31.43
C LEU A 808 12.97 -11.79 30.11
N PHE A 809 12.66 -12.77 29.25
CA PHE A 809 11.91 -12.54 28.02
C PHE A 809 10.53 -11.91 28.29
N TYR A 810 9.72 -12.48 29.18
CA TYR A 810 8.39 -11.94 29.49
C TYR A 810 8.43 -10.62 30.29
N VAL A 811 9.44 -10.40 31.14
CA VAL A 811 9.66 -9.13 31.86
C VAL A 811 9.84 -7.96 30.88
N VAL A 812 10.58 -8.15 29.78
CA VAL A 812 10.77 -7.08 28.77
C VAL A 812 9.43 -6.62 28.19
N PHE A 813 8.54 -7.56 27.84
CA PHE A 813 7.20 -7.21 27.38
C PHE A 813 6.36 -6.58 28.50
N GLY A 814 6.41 -7.09 29.73
CA GLY A 814 5.74 -6.47 30.89
C GLY A 814 6.15 -5.00 31.09
N ILE A 815 7.45 -4.70 31.00
CA ILE A 815 7.99 -3.34 31.08
C ILE A 815 7.47 -2.45 29.94
N MET A 816 7.41 -2.96 28.70
CA MET A 816 6.78 -2.26 27.57
C MET A 816 5.29 -1.98 27.83
N GLY A 817 4.59 -2.94 28.44
CA GLY A 817 3.19 -2.80 28.85
C GLY A 817 2.94 -1.67 29.83
N ILE A 818 3.87 -1.44 30.77
CA ILE A 818 3.74 -0.41 31.81
C ILE A 818 4.33 0.94 31.38
N PHE A 819 5.65 1.02 31.18
CA PHE A 819 6.41 2.28 31.18
C PHE A 819 6.38 3.09 29.88
N SER A 820 5.72 2.56 28.84
CA SER A 820 5.67 3.13 27.50
C SER A 820 5.04 4.55 27.42
N SER A 821 4.38 5.04 28.48
CA SER A 821 3.81 6.41 28.53
C SER A 821 4.85 7.54 28.58
N ARG A 822 6.09 7.30 29.05
CA ARG A 822 7.09 8.38 29.29
C ARG A 822 8.06 8.63 28.14
N GLY A 823 8.01 7.86 27.05
CA GLY A 823 8.98 7.93 25.96
C GLY A 823 8.81 9.08 24.95
N SER A 824 7.66 9.76 24.91
CA SER A 824 7.36 10.75 23.85
C SER A 824 6.55 11.97 24.30
N GLY A 825 5.64 11.84 25.29
CA GLY A 825 4.73 12.94 25.67
C GLY A 825 5.36 14.08 26.48
N THR A 826 6.27 13.77 27.40
CA THR A 826 6.85 14.76 28.35
C THR A 826 7.91 15.67 27.74
N LEU A 827 8.43 15.36 26.54
CA LEU A 827 9.28 16.27 25.77
C LEU A 827 8.44 17.29 25.01
N ALA A 828 7.34 16.87 24.37
CA ALA A 828 6.44 17.76 23.64
C ALA A 828 5.68 18.76 24.55
N ALA A 829 5.36 18.35 25.78
CA ALA A 829 4.67 19.22 26.75
C ALA A 829 5.52 20.41 27.24
N LYS A 830 6.86 20.34 27.14
CA LYS A 830 7.76 21.46 27.48
C LYS A 830 8.08 22.39 26.30
N THR A 831 7.88 21.94 25.06
CA THR A 831 8.09 22.77 23.86
C THR A 831 6.85 23.55 23.42
N GLY A 832 5.73 23.43 24.15
CA GLY A 832 4.49 24.20 23.92
C GLY A 832 4.25 25.31 24.96
N ALA A 833 5.23 25.61 25.80
CA ALA A 833 5.16 26.62 26.85
C ALA A 833 6.50 27.39 26.97
N ALA A 834 6.95 27.91 25.83
CA ALA A 834 7.99 28.93 25.66
C ALA A 834 7.57 29.79 24.46
#